data_AF-A0A259M5A0-F1
#
_entry.id   AF-A0A259M5A0-F1
#
_cell.length_a   1.000
_cell.length_b   1.000
_cell.length_c   1.000
_cell.angle_alpha   90.00
_cell.angle_beta   90.00
_cell.angle_gamma   90.00
#
_symmetry.space_group_name_H-M   'P 1'
#
loop_
_entity.id
_entity.type
_entity.pdbx_description
1 polymer ?
#
loop_
_entity_poly.entity_id
_entity_poly.type
_entity_poly.pdbx_seq_one_letter_code
_entity_poly.pdbx_strand_id
1 'polypeptide(L)'
;MSLKGLFNARWPGVALFDLDGTLVDSAPDLAAAVDQMLEHLGRTPAGLDKVRNWVGNGAQVLVRRALAGKTDWEPANPKDDALFNDAMAIFYHAYGQLNGKHSVVFDGVIECLTHLKNQGCRLAVVTNKPDPFVAPLLEKVGLAEWFEFTVGGDTLPVKKPDPAPLLHAMQHLGGRRGTTVMVGDSAADVNAAIAAGIPCVAVRYGYNFGRSVDSLGADAVVHPDPARDIVVMAEVGEEAGHVPHHPKKIAFLFTAMRKFAAQLQGQGWRVAYTRLDDPGNTNTIPGELIRRAAEHKATGVIATEPGDWRLRAAIEEMPLPIHLLRDDRFIATAAEFEAWAKDRKQLRMEYFYREMRRKTGLLMVGDQPAGGQWNYDHDNRKPAPDAVTFSGPLRFEPDAVTAEVLDLVEARFSNHFGQLRPFWFGTDRAQALEHLDHWIAGGLPGFGDYQDAMLADQPFMYHALIGLYLNAGLLDPLEVCQRVEAAWKAGQAPLNAAEGFIRQIIGWREYVRGIWYREGPDYTRRNVLNHKNDLPDLFWGAPTDMRCMERAVTQTAQNAYAHHIQRLMVTGNFALLAGIDPAQVQDWYLAVYADAYEWVEAPNVVGMSLFADGGIIASKPYVSSGNYIDKMSDYCGSCTYRVKDKTGPRACPFNLLYWHFLIRHRERFSSNPRMGQMYATWDRMAEDRRATVLSEAEDFLTRMQAGKRI
;
A
#
# COMPACT_ATOMS: atom_id res chain seq x y z
N MET A 1 21.02 12.07 -5.61
CA MET A 1 22.07 12.09 -4.56
C MET A 1 21.46 11.51 -3.29
N SER A 2 22.11 10.52 -2.66
CA SER A 2 21.65 10.08 -1.34
C SER A 2 21.91 11.23 -0.38
N LEU A 3 20.87 11.72 0.28
CA LEU A 3 20.99 12.77 1.29
C LEU A 3 21.96 12.35 2.44
N LYS A 4 22.26 11.04 2.60
CA LYS A 4 23.30 10.55 3.52
C LYS A 4 24.71 11.06 3.20
N GLY A 5 25.01 11.44 1.96
CA GLY A 5 26.31 12.00 1.57
C GLY A 5 26.44 13.50 1.86
N LEU A 6 25.30 14.20 1.98
CA LEU A 6 25.25 15.62 2.35
C LEU A 6 25.16 15.81 3.88
N PHE A 7 24.67 14.78 4.60
CA PHE A 7 24.25 14.92 5.99
C PHE A 7 24.88 13.85 6.88
N ASN A 8 25.69 14.29 7.86
CA ASN A 8 26.12 13.45 8.98
C ASN A 8 24.91 12.95 9.78
N ALA A 9 25.05 11.85 10.52
CA ALA A 9 23.98 11.22 11.33
C ALA A 9 23.34 12.10 12.44
N ARG A 10 23.67 13.40 12.53
CA ARG A 10 23.15 14.39 13.48
C ARG A 10 22.74 15.70 12.81
N TRP A 11 22.38 15.66 11.53
CA TRP A 11 22.00 16.80 10.69
C TRP A 11 20.56 16.68 10.18
N PRO A 12 19.75 17.77 10.12
CA PRO A 12 20.00 19.12 10.62
C PRO A 12 19.54 19.31 12.08
N GLY A 13 20.21 20.19 12.83
CA GLY A 13 19.75 20.62 14.16
C GLY A 13 18.66 21.70 14.09
N VAL A 14 18.64 22.49 13.01
CA VAL A 14 17.62 23.49 12.71
C VAL A 14 17.21 23.41 11.23
N ALA A 15 15.92 23.47 10.95
CA ALA A 15 15.40 23.61 9.59
C ALA A 15 14.50 24.84 9.48
N LEU A 16 14.81 25.69 8.50
CA LEU A 16 14.07 26.91 8.18
C LEU A 16 13.24 26.63 6.93
N PHE A 17 11.95 26.93 6.96
CA PHE A 17 11.05 26.67 5.84
C PHE A 17 10.47 27.98 5.30
N ASP A 18 10.42 28.14 3.97
CA ASP A 18 9.43 29.04 3.39
C ASP A 18 8.02 28.49 3.61
N LEU A 19 7.00 29.35 3.49
CA LEU A 19 5.61 29.01 3.71
C LEU A 19 4.85 28.85 2.39
N ASP A 20 4.83 29.89 1.57
CA ASP A 20 3.95 30.01 0.40
C ASP A 20 4.64 29.35 -0.80
N GLY A 21 4.18 28.18 -1.23
CA GLY A 21 4.81 27.41 -2.32
C GLY A 21 5.79 26.34 -1.83
N THR A 22 6.08 26.31 -0.53
CA THR A 22 6.91 25.28 0.11
C THR A 22 6.11 24.40 1.08
N LEU A 23 5.42 24.98 2.07
CA LEU A 23 4.61 24.21 3.03
C LEU A 23 3.14 24.15 2.60
N VAL A 24 2.64 25.23 2.00
CA VAL A 24 1.22 25.44 1.73
C VAL A 24 1.03 25.96 0.30
N ASP A 25 0.08 25.37 -0.44
CA ASP A 25 -0.42 25.93 -1.70
C ASP A 25 -1.38 27.07 -1.40
N SER A 26 -0.85 28.29 -1.26
CA SER A 26 -1.61 29.49 -0.92
C SER A 26 -2.10 30.30 -2.13
N ALA A 27 -1.72 29.90 -3.34
CA ALA A 27 -2.13 30.56 -4.58
C ALA A 27 -3.66 30.71 -4.73
N PRO A 28 -4.51 29.74 -4.34
CA PRO A 28 -5.96 29.90 -4.41
C PRO A 28 -6.49 31.09 -3.59
N ASP A 29 -6.04 31.25 -2.34
CA ASP A 29 -6.46 32.35 -1.47
C ASP A 29 -5.92 33.70 -1.96
N LEU A 30 -4.65 33.71 -2.42
CA LEU A 30 -4.03 34.90 -2.99
C LEU A 30 -4.74 35.35 -4.28
N ALA A 31 -5.11 34.41 -5.15
CA ALA A 31 -5.85 34.70 -6.38
C ALA A 31 -7.23 35.29 -6.08
N ALA A 32 -7.97 34.70 -5.14
CA ALA A 32 -9.26 35.22 -4.72
C ALA A 32 -9.15 36.65 -4.15
N ALA A 33 -8.11 36.93 -3.35
CA ALA A 33 -7.89 38.28 -2.80
C ALA A 33 -7.45 39.30 -3.87
N VAL A 34 -6.62 38.90 -4.82
CA VAL A 34 -6.23 39.73 -5.97
C VAL A 34 -7.44 40.03 -6.85
N ASP A 35 -8.27 39.04 -7.14
CA ASP A 35 -9.44 39.21 -7.99
C ASP A 35 -10.47 40.14 -7.34
N GLN A 36 -10.74 40.00 -6.04
CA GLN A 36 -11.59 40.95 -5.30
C GLN A 36 -11.03 42.37 -5.31
N MET A 37 -9.71 42.52 -5.18
CA MET A 37 -9.05 43.83 -5.29
C MET A 37 -9.23 44.43 -6.69
N LEU A 38 -8.98 43.65 -7.74
CA LEU A 38 -9.13 44.11 -9.12
C LEU A 38 -10.57 44.50 -9.44
N GLU A 39 -11.55 43.69 -9.02
CA GLU A 39 -12.97 43.97 -9.19
C GLU A 39 -13.40 45.26 -8.49
N HIS A 40 -12.93 45.48 -7.25
CA HIS A 40 -13.22 46.71 -6.51
C HIS A 40 -12.65 47.96 -7.20
N LEU A 41 -11.52 47.82 -7.89
CA LEU A 41 -10.90 48.86 -8.70
C LEU A 41 -11.51 48.97 -10.12
N GLY A 42 -12.57 48.22 -10.42
CA GLY A 42 -13.24 48.22 -11.73
C GLY A 42 -12.44 47.53 -12.84
N ARG A 43 -11.54 46.60 -12.49
CA ARG A 43 -10.68 45.84 -13.41
C ARG A 43 -11.14 44.40 -13.53
N THR A 44 -10.73 43.73 -14.61
CA THR A 44 -11.01 42.31 -14.83
C THR A 44 -10.20 41.45 -13.85
N PRO A 45 -10.81 40.41 -13.23
CA PRO A 45 -10.10 39.37 -12.50
C PRO A 45 -8.93 38.78 -13.28
N ALA A 46 -7.83 38.50 -12.58
CA ALA A 46 -6.65 37.87 -13.16
C ALA A 46 -6.80 36.34 -13.25
N GLY A 47 -7.47 35.72 -12.27
CA GLY A 47 -7.63 34.28 -12.15
C GLY A 47 -6.38 33.57 -11.62
N LEU A 48 -6.58 32.31 -11.20
CA LEU A 48 -5.57 31.51 -10.49
C LEU A 48 -4.28 31.32 -11.28
N ASP A 49 -4.35 30.97 -12.57
CA ASP A 49 -3.16 30.62 -13.37
C ASP A 49 -2.19 31.81 -13.50
N LYS A 50 -2.72 33.02 -13.69
CA LYS A 50 -1.90 34.23 -13.75
C LYS A 50 -1.32 34.57 -12.38
N VAL A 51 -2.16 34.56 -11.35
CA VAL A 51 -1.73 34.91 -9.99
C VAL A 51 -0.68 33.93 -9.47
N ARG A 52 -0.81 32.62 -9.73
CA ARG A 52 0.19 31.61 -9.35
C ARG A 52 1.57 31.93 -9.91
N ASN A 53 1.64 32.48 -11.12
CA ASN A 53 2.89 32.93 -11.74
C ASN A 53 3.41 34.29 -11.20
N TRP A 54 2.60 35.02 -10.42
CA TRP A 54 2.97 36.29 -9.79
C TRP A 54 3.31 36.17 -8.30
N VAL A 55 2.99 35.05 -7.65
CA VAL A 55 3.33 34.80 -6.24
C VAL A 55 4.85 34.74 -6.06
N GLY A 56 5.34 35.36 -4.99
CA GLY A 56 6.76 35.48 -4.64
C GLY A 56 7.20 36.94 -4.42
N ASN A 57 8.26 37.15 -3.62
CA ASN A 57 8.79 38.47 -3.20
C ASN A 57 7.85 39.33 -2.31
N GLY A 58 6.78 38.75 -1.78
CA GLY A 58 5.87 39.39 -0.83
C GLY A 58 4.70 40.16 -1.46
N ALA A 59 3.73 40.52 -0.62
CA ALA A 59 2.42 41.04 -1.06
C ALA A 59 2.48 42.31 -1.91
N GLN A 60 3.39 43.24 -1.60
CA GLN A 60 3.54 44.47 -2.36
C GLN A 60 3.90 44.21 -3.83
N VAL A 61 4.78 43.23 -4.09
CA VAL A 61 5.18 42.87 -5.45
C VAL A 61 4.01 42.21 -6.19
N LEU A 62 3.28 41.33 -5.51
CA LEU A 62 2.08 40.69 -6.06
C LEU A 62 1.03 41.73 -6.49
N VAL A 63 0.71 42.70 -5.62
CA VAL A 63 -0.27 43.77 -5.93
C VAL A 63 0.22 44.63 -7.10
N ARG A 64 1.51 44.99 -7.15
CA ARG A 64 2.07 45.73 -8.30
C ARG A 64 1.96 44.95 -9.61
N ARG A 65 2.25 43.65 -9.60
CA ARG A 65 2.10 42.76 -10.77
C ARG A 65 0.64 42.65 -11.21
N ALA A 66 -0.29 42.52 -10.27
CA ALA A 66 -1.72 42.49 -10.57
C ALA A 66 -2.21 43.79 -11.21
N LEU A 67 -1.80 44.95 -10.69
CA LEU A 67 -2.15 46.25 -11.27
C LEU A 67 -1.59 46.45 -12.69
N ALA A 68 -0.40 45.91 -12.97
CA ALA A 68 0.22 45.95 -14.29
C ALA A 68 -0.21 44.82 -15.24
N GLY A 69 -0.82 43.75 -14.72
CA GLY A 69 -1.22 42.57 -15.47
C GLY A 69 -0.05 41.73 -16.02
N LYS A 70 1.17 41.91 -15.52
CA LYS A 70 2.39 41.22 -15.98
C LYS A 70 3.43 41.06 -14.86
N THR A 71 4.35 40.12 -15.03
CA THR A 71 5.36 39.72 -14.03
C THR A 71 6.46 40.78 -13.81
N ASP A 72 6.80 41.52 -14.87
CA ASP A 72 7.78 42.60 -14.88
C ASP A 72 7.09 43.94 -14.63
N TRP A 73 7.40 44.57 -13.51
CA TRP A 73 6.91 45.89 -13.14
C TRP A 73 8.07 46.88 -13.11
N GLU A 74 7.98 47.96 -13.90
CA GLU A 74 8.82 49.14 -13.71
C GLU A 74 8.08 50.17 -12.85
N PRO A 75 8.77 50.94 -12.00
CA PRO A 75 8.14 51.99 -11.23
C PRO A 75 7.60 53.08 -12.13
N ALA A 76 6.29 53.06 -12.34
CA ALA A 76 5.56 54.13 -12.99
C ALA A 76 5.23 55.24 -11.98
N ASN A 77 5.35 56.48 -12.46
CA ASN A 77 4.86 57.79 -12.00
C ASN A 77 4.28 57.91 -10.55
N PRO A 78 4.60 58.95 -9.76
CA PRO A 78 4.00 59.23 -8.44
C PRO A 78 2.47 59.15 -8.30
N LYS A 79 1.68 59.26 -9.39
CA LYS A 79 0.23 59.00 -9.36
C LYS A 79 -0.14 57.53 -9.13
N ASP A 80 0.79 56.61 -9.39
CA ASP A 80 0.62 55.17 -9.19
C ASP A 80 0.78 54.77 -7.71
N ASP A 81 1.33 55.64 -6.86
CA ASP A 81 1.48 55.36 -5.42
C ASP A 81 0.14 55.45 -4.67
N ALA A 82 -0.74 56.39 -5.02
CA ALA A 82 -2.07 56.47 -4.42
C ALA A 82 -2.94 55.26 -4.79
N LEU A 83 -2.97 54.91 -6.09
CA LEU A 83 -3.67 53.72 -6.57
C LEU A 83 -3.10 52.43 -5.94
N PHE A 84 -1.77 52.34 -5.83
CA PHE A 84 -1.13 51.21 -5.17
C PHE A 84 -1.50 51.11 -3.70
N ASN A 85 -1.51 52.22 -2.95
CA ASN A 85 -1.87 52.22 -1.54
C ASN A 85 -3.34 51.80 -1.33
N ASP A 86 -4.25 52.30 -2.16
CA ASP A 86 -5.66 51.89 -2.14
C ASP A 86 -5.80 50.39 -2.46
N ALA A 87 -5.14 49.93 -3.52
CA ALA A 87 -5.11 48.52 -3.92
C ALA A 87 -4.57 47.61 -2.79
N MET A 88 -3.48 48.03 -2.13
CA MET A 88 -2.90 47.31 -0.99
C MET A 88 -3.88 47.20 0.18
N ALA A 89 -4.60 48.28 0.50
CA ALA A 89 -5.58 48.27 1.58
C ALA A 89 -6.73 47.31 1.29
N ILE A 90 -7.26 47.33 0.06
CA ILE A 90 -8.31 46.42 -0.39
C ILE A 90 -7.82 44.96 -0.38
N PHE A 91 -6.64 44.72 -0.93
CA PHE A 91 -6.03 43.38 -0.95
C PHE A 91 -5.85 42.81 0.45
N TYR A 92 -5.31 43.58 1.40
CA TYR A 92 -5.14 43.11 2.77
C TYR A 92 -6.46 42.87 3.49
N HIS A 93 -7.48 43.69 3.24
CA HIS A 93 -8.82 43.44 3.76
C HIS A 93 -9.39 42.11 3.23
N ALA A 94 -9.35 41.89 1.92
CA ALA A 94 -9.81 40.66 1.29
C ALA A 94 -9.00 39.44 1.77
N TYR A 95 -7.67 39.55 1.77
CA TYR A 95 -6.78 38.47 2.16
C TYR A 95 -6.93 38.10 3.64
N GLY A 96 -7.16 39.05 4.54
CA GLY A 96 -7.43 38.75 5.95
C GLY A 96 -8.67 37.86 6.16
N GLN A 97 -9.67 37.96 5.27
CA GLN A 97 -10.86 37.12 5.31
C GLN A 97 -10.69 35.77 4.61
N LEU A 98 -9.75 35.68 3.66
CA LEU A 98 -9.56 34.51 2.80
C LEU A 98 -8.43 33.60 3.25
N ASN A 99 -7.38 34.15 3.89
CA ASN A 99 -6.18 33.43 4.29
C ASN A 99 -6.50 32.13 5.05
N GLY A 100 -6.18 30.99 4.45
CA GLY A 100 -6.43 29.65 4.98
C GLY A 100 -7.80 29.05 4.68
N LYS A 101 -8.61 29.62 3.76
CA LYS A 101 -9.92 29.07 3.38
C LYS A 101 -9.82 28.05 2.25
N HIS A 102 -8.97 28.31 1.27
CA HIS A 102 -8.75 27.46 0.10
C HIS A 102 -7.31 26.95 0.01
N SER A 103 -6.44 27.42 0.90
CA SER A 103 -5.06 26.92 1.03
C SER A 103 -5.04 25.47 1.53
N VAL A 104 -4.17 24.65 0.94
CA VAL A 104 -3.94 23.25 1.34
C VAL A 104 -2.46 23.01 1.62
N VAL A 105 -2.16 22.12 2.57
CA VAL A 105 -0.79 21.67 2.85
C VAL A 105 -0.33 20.77 1.69
N PHE A 106 0.90 20.95 1.21
CA PHE A 106 1.43 20.06 0.16
C PHE A 106 1.65 18.64 0.69
N ASP A 107 1.46 17.66 -0.20
CA ASP A 107 1.67 16.25 0.13
C ASP A 107 3.09 15.98 0.66
N GLY A 108 3.21 15.20 1.74
CA GLY A 108 4.49 14.85 2.35
C GLY A 108 5.06 15.88 3.33
N VAL A 109 4.46 17.09 3.45
CA VAL A 109 4.96 18.14 4.36
C VAL A 109 4.82 17.72 5.82
N ILE A 110 3.67 17.22 6.25
CA ILE A 110 3.43 16.82 7.65
C ILE A 110 4.38 15.69 8.05
N GLU A 111 4.59 14.72 7.16
CA GLU A 111 5.53 13.61 7.34
C GLU A 111 6.97 14.11 7.47
N CYS A 112 7.37 15.06 6.62
CA CYS A 112 8.68 15.70 6.68
C CYS A 112 8.90 16.41 8.02
N LEU A 113 7.96 17.27 8.43
CA LEU A 113 8.06 18.03 9.69
C LEU A 113 8.08 17.10 10.90
N THR A 114 7.24 16.06 10.89
CA THR A 114 7.19 15.03 11.95
C THR A 114 8.51 14.26 12.03
N HIS A 115 9.07 13.87 10.89
CA HIS A 115 10.37 13.18 10.83
C HIS A 115 11.49 14.04 11.41
N LEU A 116 11.55 15.32 11.03
CA LEU A 116 12.56 16.25 11.54
C LEU A 116 12.42 16.47 13.06
N LYS A 117 11.20 16.66 13.57
CA LYS A 117 10.95 16.77 15.02
C LYS A 117 11.38 15.52 15.78
N ASN A 118 11.08 14.33 15.25
CA ASN A 118 11.49 13.05 15.87
C ASN A 118 13.02 12.87 15.92
N GLN A 119 13.76 13.56 15.06
CA GLN A 119 15.22 13.62 15.12
C GLN A 119 15.77 14.72 16.05
N GLY A 120 14.89 15.47 16.73
CA GLY A 120 15.27 16.59 17.58
C GLY A 120 15.60 17.88 16.81
N CYS A 121 15.17 17.98 15.55
CA CYS A 121 15.35 19.20 14.76
C CYS A 121 14.37 20.29 15.22
N ARG A 122 14.87 21.52 15.39
CA ARG A 122 14.07 22.70 15.70
C ARG A 122 13.64 23.39 14.42
N LEU A 123 12.37 23.82 14.33
CA LEU A 123 11.79 24.28 13.07
C LEU A 123 11.33 25.73 13.19
N ALA A 124 11.56 26.52 12.15
CA ALA A 124 11.02 27.87 12.01
C ALA A 124 10.49 28.12 10.59
N VAL A 125 9.47 28.97 10.48
CA VAL A 125 9.05 29.54 9.20
C VAL A 125 9.81 30.83 8.96
N VAL A 126 10.39 30.98 7.78
CA VAL A 126 10.98 32.24 7.30
C VAL A 126 10.39 32.54 5.93
N THR A 127 9.52 33.54 5.84
CA THR A 127 8.74 33.85 4.64
C THR A 127 8.71 35.35 4.34
N ASN A 128 8.51 35.71 3.07
CA ASN A 128 8.27 37.09 2.65
C ASN A 128 6.80 37.52 2.79
N LYS A 129 5.92 36.61 3.22
CA LYS A 129 4.53 36.90 3.59
C LYS A 129 4.48 37.89 4.76
N PRO A 130 3.61 38.92 4.76
CA PRO A 130 3.47 39.81 5.91
C PRO A 130 3.13 39.02 7.19
N ASP A 131 3.83 39.35 8.27
CA ASP A 131 3.80 38.69 9.57
C ASP A 131 2.39 38.50 10.14
N PRO A 132 1.46 39.48 10.04
CA PRO A 132 0.09 39.32 10.56
C PRO A 132 -0.71 38.17 9.92
N PHE A 133 -0.29 37.65 8.76
CA PHE A 133 -0.96 36.55 8.07
C PHE A 133 -0.30 35.19 8.28
N VAL A 134 0.88 35.13 8.91
CA VAL A 134 1.66 33.88 9.05
C VAL A 134 1.02 32.97 10.09
N ALA A 135 0.91 33.41 11.35
CA ALA A 135 0.35 32.58 12.43
C ALA A 135 -1.11 32.14 12.15
N PRO A 136 -2.03 33.02 11.69
CA PRO A 136 -3.39 32.59 11.37
C PRO A 136 -3.48 31.55 10.25
N LEU A 137 -2.56 31.59 9.27
CA LEU A 137 -2.52 30.58 8.21
C LEU A 137 -2.07 29.23 8.77
N LEU A 138 -0.98 29.23 9.54
CA LEU A 138 -0.45 28.02 10.18
C LEU A 138 -1.47 27.36 11.10
N GLU A 139 -2.26 28.13 11.85
CA GLU A 139 -3.34 27.60 12.69
C GLU A 139 -4.44 26.94 11.85
N LYS A 140 -4.91 27.61 10.80
CA LYS A 140 -6.02 27.11 9.96
C LYS A 140 -5.66 25.84 9.19
N VAL A 141 -4.44 25.75 8.67
CA VAL A 141 -3.96 24.58 7.92
C VAL A 141 -3.37 23.51 8.84
N GLY A 142 -3.41 23.71 10.16
CA GLY A 142 -2.96 22.74 11.14
C GLY A 142 -1.46 22.47 11.07
N LEU A 143 -0.63 23.52 11.00
CA LEU A 143 0.84 23.46 11.00
C LEU A 143 1.49 24.26 12.14
N ALA A 144 0.73 24.98 12.96
CA ALA A 144 1.27 25.87 13.99
C ALA A 144 2.16 25.16 15.03
N GLU A 145 1.79 23.95 15.46
CA GLU A 145 2.49 23.23 16.55
C GLU A 145 3.91 22.76 16.20
N TRP A 146 4.26 22.70 14.92
CA TRP A 146 5.60 22.25 14.49
C TRP A 146 6.64 23.36 14.61
N PHE A 147 6.25 24.63 14.51
CA PHE A 147 7.20 25.74 14.41
C PHE A 147 7.36 26.46 15.73
N GLU A 148 8.61 26.62 16.16
CA GLU A 148 8.95 27.31 17.42
C GLU A 148 9.09 28.82 17.22
N PHE A 149 9.31 29.26 15.98
CA PHE A 149 9.55 30.65 15.64
C PHE A 149 9.12 30.95 14.20
N THR A 150 8.67 32.18 13.96
CA THR A 150 8.27 32.64 12.62
C THR A 150 8.91 33.98 12.32
N VAL A 151 9.38 34.16 11.09
CA VAL A 151 9.87 35.43 10.54
C VAL A 151 9.04 35.73 9.29
N GLY A 152 8.12 36.68 9.41
CA GLY A 152 7.40 37.26 8.29
C GLY A 152 8.21 38.32 7.55
N GLY A 153 7.64 38.82 6.45
CA GLY A 153 8.31 39.75 5.55
C GLY A 153 8.57 41.13 6.17
N ASP A 154 7.85 41.51 7.21
CA ASP A 154 7.96 42.78 7.92
C ASP A 154 8.47 42.62 9.37
N THR A 155 8.90 41.41 9.76
CA THR A 155 9.58 41.17 11.05
C THR A 155 10.92 41.89 11.12
N LEU A 156 11.61 42.06 9.98
CA LEU A 156 12.87 42.79 9.86
C LEU A 156 12.77 43.87 8.76
N PRO A 157 13.67 44.88 8.74
CA PRO A 157 13.72 45.89 7.68
C PRO A 157 14.00 45.33 6.27
N VAL A 158 14.51 44.10 6.18
CA VAL A 158 14.89 43.43 4.93
C VAL A 158 14.23 42.05 4.82
N LYS A 159 14.08 41.57 3.59
CA LYS A 159 13.39 40.33 3.20
C LYS A 159 14.34 39.43 2.42
N LYS A 160 14.03 38.12 2.29
CA LYS A 160 14.73 37.24 1.35
C LYS A 160 14.66 37.87 -0.06
N PRO A 161 15.77 37.97 -0.82
CA PRO A 161 17.00 37.18 -0.73
C PRO A 161 18.09 37.68 0.24
N ASP A 162 17.84 38.74 1.04
CA ASP A 162 18.78 39.13 2.09
C ASP A 162 18.93 37.97 3.10
N PRO A 163 20.15 37.66 3.60
CA PRO A 163 20.35 36.57 4.55
C PRO A 163 19.87 36.87 5.97
N ALA A 164 19.63 38.13 6.34
CA ALA A 164 19.32 38.53 7.71
C ALA A 164 18.09 37.80 8.32
N PRO A 165 16.98 37.56 7.60
CA PRO A 165 15.86 36.75 8.10
C PRO A 165 16.27 35.32 8.49
N LEU A 166 17.09 34.65 7.66
CA LEU A 166 17.57 33.30 7.94
C LEU A 166 18.54 33.28 9.12
N LEU A 167 19.45 34.26 9.18
CA LEU A 167 20.40 34.39 10.28
C LEU A 167 19.70 34.68 11.61
N HIS A 168 18.65 35.49 11.60
CA HIS A 168 17.84 35.81 12.77
C HIS A 168 17.11 34.58 13.31
N ALA A 169 16.41 33.84 12.44
CA ALA A 169 15.73 32.60 12.83
C ALA A 169 16.71 31.53 13.31
N MET A 170 17.84 31.36 12.61
CA MET A 170 18.90 30.44 13.00
C MET A 170 19.45 30.76 14.39
N GLN A 171 19.73 32.04 14.68
CA GLN A 171 20.22 32.47 15.99
C GLN A 171 19.18 32.21 17.09
N HIS A 172 17.90 32.51 16.84
CA HIS A 172 16.80 32.29 17.79
C HIS A 172 16.67 30.81 18.18
N LEU A 173 16.82 29.91 17.20
CA LEU A 173 16.76 28.47 17.42
C LEU A 173 18.09 27.86 17.89
N GLY A 174 19.13 28.67 18.15
CA GLY A 174 20.44 28.18 18.57
C GLY A 174 21.16 27.35 17.50
N GLY A 175 20.77 27.50 16.23
CA GLY A 175 21.40 26.88 15.08
C GLY A 175 22.75 27.49 14.75
N ARG A 176 23.54 26.77 13.96
CA ARG A 176 24.81 27.24 13.40
C ARG A 176 24.80 27.03 11.89
N ARG A 177 25.74 27.61 11.14
CA ARG A 177 25.79 27.42 9.68
C ARG A 177 25.91 25.95 9.28
N GLY A 178 26.92 25.30 9.84
CA GLY A 178 27.07 23.86 9.79
C GLY A 178 26.22 23.14 10.82
N THR A 179 25.05 23.71 11.22
CA THR A 179 23.78 23.26 11.89
C THR A 179 22.45 23.19 11.12
N THR A 180 22.31 24.05 10.10
CA THR A 180 21.03 24.62 9.68
C THR A 180 20.80 24.45 8.18
N VAL A 181 19.57 24.17 7.77
CA VAL A 181 19.17 24.08 6.36
C VAL A 181 18.00 25.02 6.06
N MET A 182 17.98 25.61 4.87
CA MET A 182 16.83 26.30 4.31
C MET A 182 16.08 25.39 3.35
N VAL A 183 14.77 25.26 3.50
CA VAL A 183 13.87 24.57 2.58
C VAL A 183 12.96 25.62 1.95
N GLY A 184 12.96 25.71 0.62
CA GLY A 184 12.21 26.73 -0.10
C GLY A 184 11.85 26.31 -1.52
N ASP A 185 11.27 27.21 -2.28
CA ASP A 185 10.77 26.93 -3.63
C ASP A 185 11.15 27.99 -4.67
N SER A 186 11.86 29.04 -4.26
CA SER A 186 12.10 30.20 -5.10
C SER A 186 13.56 30.67 -5.10
N ALA A 187 13.90 31.51 -6.08
CA ALA A 187 15.20 32.20 -6.10
C ALA A 187 15.45 33.05 -4.84
N ALA A 188 14.40 33.55 -4.17
CA ALA A 188 14.56 34.30 -2.93
C ALA A 188 15.15 33.40 -1.82
N ASP A 189 14.70 32.14 -1.74
CA ASP A 189 15.12 31.18 -0.73
C ASP A 189 16.56 30.72 -0.96
N VAL A 190 16.85 30.30 -2.20
CA VAL A 190 18.16 29.78 -2.57
C VAL A 190 19.23 30.86 -2.42
N ASN A 191 18.96 32.08 -2.89
CA ASN A 191 19.92 33.18 -2.77
C ASN A 191 20.13 33.62 -1.31
N ALA A 192 19.08 33.64 -0.49
CA ALA A 192 19.22 33.94 0.94
C ALA A 192 20.06 32.88 1.66
N ALA A 193 19.85 31.60 1.35
CA ALA A 193 20.61 30.49 1.93
C ALA A 193 22.09 30.54 1.55
N ILE A 194 22.39 30.78 0.26
CA ILE A 194 23.76 30.99 -0.24
C ILE A 194 24.42 32.17 0.48
N ALA A 195 23.73 33.32 0.56
CA ALA A 195 24.25 34.51 1.24
C ALA A 195 24.46 34.30 2.75
N ALA A 196 23.61 33.49 3.40
CA ALA A 196 23.73 33.12 4.80
C ALA A 196 24.83 32.05 5.04
N GLY A 197 25.29 31.39 3.98
CA GLY A 197 26.25 30.30 4.04
C GLY A 197 25.69 29.04 4.69
N ILE A 198 24.42 28.72 4.40
CA ILE A 198 23.75 27.48 4.84
C ILE A 198 23.25 26.67 3.64
N PRO A 199 23.19 25.33 3.74
CA PRO A 199 22.61 24.50 2.70
C PRO A 199 21.15 24.85 2.37
N CYS A 200 20.76 24.66 1.11
CA CYS A 200 19.41 24.85 0.62
C CYS A 200 18.85 23.59 -0.06
N VAL A 201 17.62 23.22 0.29
CA VAL A 201 16.81 22.22 -0.41
C VAL A 201 15.67 22.94 -1.10
N ALA A 202 15.55 22.81 -2.42
CA ALA A 202 14.47 23.40 -3.20
C ALA A 202 13.38 22.37 -3.55
N VAL A 203 12.11 22.75 -3.49
CA VAL A 203 10.99 21.95 -3.99
C VAL A 203 10.58 22.40 -5.40
N ARG A 204 10.19 21.47 -6.28
CA ARG A 204 9.81 21.80 -7.67
C ARG A 204 8.40 22.33 -7.85
N TYR A 205 7.50 22.13 -6.88
CA TYR A 205 6.07 22.44 -7.01
C TYR A 205 5.67 23.89 -6.66
N GLY A 206 6.60 24.69 -6.12
CA GLY A 206 6.28 26.03 -5.63
C GLY A 206 6.31 27.14 -6.70
N TYR A 207 6.41 28.38 -6.24
CA TYR A 207 6.19 29.58 -7.03
C TYR A 207 7.51 30.32 -7.32
N ASN A 208 8.08 30.07 -8.49
CA ASN A 208 9.30 30.74 -8.95
C ASN A 208 9.11 31.47 -10.29
N PHE A 209 7.97 32.14 -10.47
CA PHE A 209 7.65 32.94 -11.67
C PHE A 209 7.74 32.15 -12.99
N GLY A 210 7.40 30.84 -12.94
CA GLY A 210 7.52 29.93 -14.08
C GLY A 210 8.96 29.51 -14.43
N ARG A 211 9.96 29.86 -13.62
CA ARG A 211 11.36 29.46 -13.80
C ARG A 211 11.67 28.22 -12.94
N SER A 212 12.46 27.29 -13.48
CA SER A 212 12.88 26.11 -12.72
C SER A 212 13.84 26.49 -11.57
N VAL A 213 13.69 25.81 -10.43
CA VAL A 213 14.59 25.92 -9.27
C VAL A 213 15.93 25.21 -9.48
N ASP A 214 16.02 24.31 -10.47
CA ASP A 214 17.19 23.47 -10.68
C ASP A 214 18.45 24.25 -11.07
N SER A 215 18.28 25.44 -11.67
CA SER A 215 19.39 26.30 -12.08
C SER A 215 19.79 27.32 -11.00
N LEU A 216 19.15 27.30 -9.83
CA LEU A 216 19.38 28.31 -8.79
C LEU A 216 20.58 28.00 -7.89
N GLY A 217 21.15 26.79 -7.98
CA GLY A 217 22.30 26.38 -7.17
C GLY A 217 21.94 25.88 -5.77
N ALA A 218 20.73 25.38 -5.55
CA ALA A 218 20.38 24.66 -4.32
C ALA A 218 21.21 23.36 -4.18
N ASP A 219 21.56 22.99 -2.96
CA ASP A 219 22.33 21.77 -2.67
C ASP A 219 21.55 20.49 -2.99
N ALA A 220 20.21 20.55 -2.92
CA ALA A 220 19.32 19.48 -3.37
C ALA A 220 18.02 20.04 -3.94
N VAL A 221 17.39 19.29 -4.85
CA VAL A 221 16.06 19.60 -5.39
C VAL A 221 15.18 18.36 -5.34
N VAL A 222 13.99 18.46 -4.76
CA VAL A 222 13.05 17.35 -4.54
C VAL A 222 11.77 17.51 -5.39
N HIS A 223 11.01 16.41 -5.55
CA HIS A 223 9.87 16.15 -6.48
C HIS A 223 10.22 15.71 -7.91
N PRO A 224 9.54 14.70 -8.49
CA PRO A 224 9.76 14.33 -9.89
C PRO A 224 9.18 15.39 -10.85
N ASP A 225 9.81 15.54 -12.02
CA ASP A 225 9.47 16.53 -13.07
C ASP A 225 9.19 15.83 -14.41
N PRO A 226 7.95 15.83 -14.93
CA PRO A 226 7.60 15.22 -16.21
C PRO A 226 8.42 15.73 -17.42
N ALA A 227 8.97 16.95 -17.34
CA ALA A 227 9.79 17.53 -18.41
C ALA A 227 11.21 16.95 -18.44
N ARG A 228 11.72 16.44 -17.31
CA ARG A 228 13.11 16.00 -17.14
C ARG A 228 13.24 14.52 -16.87
N ASP A 229 12.37 14.00 -16.02
CA ASP A 229 12.40 12.63 -15.57
C ASP A 229 11.70 11.72 -16.57
N ILE A 230 12.05 10.44 -16.49
CA ILE A 230 11.54 9.42 -17.39
C ILE A 230 11.06 8.28 -16.50
N VAL A 231 9.78 7.94 -16.65
CA VAL A 231 9.22 6.75 -16.00
C VAL A 231 9.71 5.53 -16.77
N VAL A 232 10.30 4.56 -16.07
CA VAL A 232 10.72 3.29 -16.65
C VAL A 232 9.77 2.20 -16.17
N MET A 233 9.21 1.45 -17.11
CA MET A 233 8.37 0.28 -16.85
C MET A 233 8.82 -0.86 -17.76
N ALA A 234 8.94 -2.07 -17.22
CA ALA A 234 9.43 -3.20 -17.99
C ALA A 234 8.74 -4.51 -17.63
N GLU A 235 8.21 -5.19 -18.64
CA GLU A 235 7.78 -6.59 -18.58
C GLU A 235 9.01 -7.47 -18.74
N VAL A 236 9.43 -8.23 -17.73
CA VAL A 236 10.70 -8.96 -17.77
C VAL A 236 10.54 -10.43 -17.38
N GLY A 237 11.35 -11.29 -18.00
CA GLY A 237 11.28 -12.75 -17.82
C GLY A 237 11.54 -13.21 -16.38
N GLU A 238 12.45 -12.57 -15.66
CA GLU A 238 12.74 -12.90 -14.25
C GLU A 238 11.49 -12.71 -13.36
N GLU A 239 10.81 -11.58 -13.47
CA GLU A 239 9.63 -11.29 -12.66
C GLU A 239 8.43 -12.16 -13.06
N ALA A 240 8.33 -12.54 -14.34
CA ALA A 240 7.28 -13.43 -14.85
C ALA A 240 7.58 -14.93 -14.64
N GLY A 241 8.80 -15.29 -14.21
CA GLY A 241 9.26 -16.70 -14.20
C GLY A 241 10.04 -17.16 -12.97
N HIS A 242 10.34 -16.30 -11.98
CA HIS A 242 11.02 -16.73 -10.74
C HIS A 242 10.21 -17.75 -9.94
N VAL A 243 8.88 -17.69 -10.06
CA VAL A 243 7.96 -18.81 -9.80
C VAL A 243 7.06 -18.99 -11.02
N PRO A 244 6.48 -20.17 -11.26
CA PRO A 244 5.65 -20.43 -12.44
C PRO A 244 4.25 -19.79 -12.29
N HIS A 245 4.21 -18.45 -12.32
CA HIS A 245 3.00 -17.66 -12.08
C HIS A 245 1.86 -18.08 -12.98
N HIS A 246 0.65 -18.12 -12.42
CA HIS A 246 -0.57 -18.43 -13.14
C HIS A 246 -0.71 -17.50 -14.37
N PRO A 247 -1.03 -18.02 -15.58
CA PRO A 247 -1.11 -17.21 -16.79
C PRO A 247 -2.01 -15.97 -16.68
N LYS A 248 -3.19 -16.09 -16.06
CA LYS A 248 -4.06 -14.93 -15.75
C LYS A 248 -3.41 -13.84 -14.90
N LYS A 249 -2.52 -14.18 -13.96
CA LYS A 249 -1.78 -13.19 -13.14
C LYS A 249 -0.83 -12.39 -14.03
N ILE A 250 -0.05 -13.09 -14.86
CA ILE A 250 0.88 -12.46 -15.81
C ILE A 250 0.11 -11.54 -16.77
N ALA A 251 -0.98 -12.05 -17.36
CA ALA A 251 -1.80 -11.28 -18.30
C ALA A 251 -2.44 -10.04 -17.66
N PHE A 252 -2.95 -10.16 -16.43
CA PHE A 252 -3.47 -9.02 -15.67
C PHE A 252 -2.41 -7.95 -15.47
N LEU A 253 -1.24 -8.31 -14.96
CA LEU A 253 -0.18 -7.35 -14.64
C LEU A 253 0.36 -6.66 -15.89
N PHE A 254 0.66 -7.42 -16.96
CA PHE A 254 1.16 -6.82 -18.20
C PHE A 254 0.11 -5.92 -18.86
N THR A 255 -1.16 -6.32 -18.86
CA THR A 255 -2.22 -5.45 -19.40
C THR A 255 -2.35 -4.16 -18.58
N ALA A 256 -2.38 -4.27 -17.24
CA ALA A 256 -2.46 -3.13 -16.35
C ALA A 256 -1.24 -2.20 -16.48
N MET A 257 -0.04 -2.76 -16.62
CA MET A 257 1.19 -2.01 -16.86
C MET A 257 1.13 -1.24 -18.19
N ARG A 258 0.72 -1.88 -19.30
CA ARG A 258 0.60 -1.23 -20.61
C ARG A 258 -0.41 -0.08 -20.58
N LYS A 259 -1.58 -0.31 -19.97
CA LYS A 259 -2.62 0.73 -19.80
C LYS A 259 -2.15 1.88 -18.92
N PHE A 260 -1.47 1.58 -17.81
CA PHE A 260 -0.94 2.60 -16.91
C PHE A 260 0.16 3.44 -17.57
N ALA A 261 1.03 2.81 -18.37
CA ALA A 261 2.03 3.53 -19.16
C ALA A 261 1.38 4.51 -20.14
N ALA A 262 0.33 4.08 -20.85
CA ALA A 262 -0.44 4.95 -21.75
C ALA A 262 -1.14 6.09 -20.98
N GLN A 263 -1.67 5.82 -19.79
CA GLN A 263 -2.26 6.85 -18.92
C GLN A 263 -1.21 7.90 -18.52
N LEU A 264 -0.02 7.48 -18.09
CA LEU A 264 1.07 8.40 -17.72
C LEU A 264 1.51 9.26 -18.91
N GLN A 265 1.62 8.67 -20.10
CA GLN A 265 1.90 9.42 -21.34
C GLN A 265 0.81 10.45 -21.62
N GLY A 266 -0.47 10.09 -21.45
CA GLY A 266 -1.60 11.01 -21.57
C GLY A 266 -1.57 12.16 -20.54
N GLN A 267 -0.91 11.96 -19.40
CA GLN A 267 -0.67 12.98 -18.37
C GLN A 267 0.60 13.82 -18.62
N GLY A 268 1.30 13.59 -19.73
CA GLY A 268 2.51 14.34 -20.10
C GLY A 268 3.83 13.75 -19.61
N TRP A 269 3.83 12.57 -18.99
CA TRP A 269 5.07 11.89 -18.61
C TRP A 269 5.77 11.26 -19.81
N ARG A 270 7.10 11.35 -19.82
CA ARG A 270 7.93 10.52 -20.70
C ARG A 270 8.03 9.13 -20.11
N VAL A 271 7.55 8.12 -20.83
CA VAL A 271 7.57 6.72 -20.38
C VAL A 271 8.43 5.88 -21.32
N ALA A 272 9.51 5.30 -20.78
CA ALA A 272 10.32 4.27 -21.43
C ALA A 272 9.76 2.90 -21.04
N TYR A 273 8.82 2.40 -21.86
CA TYR A 273 8.22 1.08 -21.67
C TYR A 273 9.03 0.01 -22.41
N THR A 274 9.28 -1.12 -21.76
CA THR A 274 9.87 -2.31 -22.39
C THR A 274 8.89 -3.48 -22.29
N ARG A 275 8.50 -4.03 -23.43
CA ARG A 275 7.63 -5.21 -23.52
C ARG A 275 8.42 -6.49 -23.40
N LEU A 276 7.77 -7.58 -22.99
CA LEU A 276 8.43 -8.88 -22.81
C LEU A 276 9.00 -9.47 -24.11
N ASP A 277 8.40 -9.10 -25.24
CA ASP A 277 8.76 -9.54 -26.59
C ASP A 277 9.73 -8.58 -27.31
N ASP A 278 10.15 -7.49 -26.65
CA ASP A 278 11.13 -6.57 -27.23
C ASP A 278 12.51 -7.25 -27.36
N PRO A 279 13.17 -7.23 -28.54
CA PRO A 279 14.47 -7.86 -28.74
C PRO A 279 15.60 -7.30 -27.85
N GLY A 280 15.45 -6.05 -27.38
CA GLY A 280 16.40 -5.36 -26.50
C GLY A 280 16.12 -5.53 -25.00
N ASN A 281 15.12 -6.33 -24.63
CA ASN A 281 14.75 -6.56 -23.23
C ASN A 281 15.85 -7.34 -22.49
N THR A 282 16.38 -6.79 -21.40
CA THR A 282 17.45 -7.42 -20.60
C THR A 282 16.94 -8.55 -19.70
N ASN A 283 15.63 -8.79 -19.66
CA ASN A 283 14.93 -9.80 -18.88
C ASN A 283 15.00 -9.66 -17.35
N THR A 284 15.51 -8.53 -16.85
CA THR A 284 15.56 -8.19 -15.41
C THR A 284 15.26 -6.71 -15.19
N ILE A 285 14.64 -6.35 -14.06
CA ILE A 285 14.37 -4.93 -13.72
C ILE A 285 15.69 -4.14 -13.55
N PRO A 286 16.72 -4.64 -12.82
CA PRO A 286 18.01 -3.95 -12.74
C PRO A 286 18.64 -3.70 -14.11
N GLY A 287 18.58 -4.68 -15.02
CA GLY A 287 19.14 -4.54 -16.36
C GLY A 287 18.43 -3.46 -17.18
N GLU A 288 17.10 -3.39 -17.10
CA GLU A 288 16.32 -2.37 -17.81
C GLU A 288 16.57 -0.98 -17.24
N LEU A 289 16.66 -0.83 -15.92
CA LEU A 289 17.03 0.44 -15.29
C LEU A 289 18.43 0.89 -15.70
N ILE A 290 19.42 -0.01 -15.73
CA ILE A 290 20.79 0.29 -16.21
C ILE A 290 20.77 0.72 -17.67
N ARG A 291 20.05 -0.02 -18.53
CA ARG A 291 19.93 0.28 -19.96
C ARG A 291 19.32 1.65 -20.20
N ARG A 292 18.18 1.96 -19.55
CA ARG A 292 17.50 3.25 -19.70
C ARG A 292 18.29 4.41 -19.08
N ALA A 293 18.99 4.17 -17.97
CA ALA A 293 19.86 5.17 -17.39
C ALA A 293 21.00 5.57 -18.35
N ALA A 294 21.60 4.59 -19.05
CA ALA A 294 22.61 4.86 -20.07
C ALA A 294 22.03 5.60 -21.29
N GLU A 295 20.88 5.17 -21.81
CA GLU A 295 20.20 5.79 -22.96
C GLU A 295 19.84 7.26 -22.70
N HIS A 296 19.42 7.57 -21.47
CA HIS A 296 18.93 8.90 -21.09
C HIS A 296 19.92 9.72 -20.29
N LYS A 297 21.15 9.21 -20.08
CA LYS A 297 22.19 9.86 -19.26
C LYS A 297 21.68 10.23 -17.86
N ALA A 298 20.85 9.36 -17.28
CA ALA A 298 20.30 9.56 -15.95
C ALA A 298 21.41 9.45 -14.89
N THR A 299 21.32 10.27 -13.83
CA THR A 299 22.30 10.31 -12.74
C THR A 299 21.91 9.44 -11.53
N GLY A 300 20.74 8.80 -11.60
CA GLY A 300 20.23 7.91 -10.57
C GLY A 300 18.82 7.43 -10.89
N VAL A 301 18.29 6.59 -10.01
CA VAL A 301 16.94 6.03 -10.08
C VAL A 301 16.18 6.42 -8.82
N ILE A 302 14.92 6.77 -8.97
CA ILE A 302 13.96 6.89 -7.89
C ILE A 302 12.97 5.75 -8.05
N ALA A 303 12.73 4.99 -6.98
CA ALA A 303 11.77 3.88 -6.99
C ALA A 303 11.08 3.78 -5.64
N THR A 304 9.82 3.36 -5.64
CA THR A 304 9.14 2.95 -4.40
C THR A 304 9.69 1.60 -3.94
N GLU A 305 9.85 1.41 -2.63
CA GLU A 305 10.33 0.15 -2.04
C GLU A 305 9.51 -1.07 -2.54
N PRO A 306 10.16 -2.09 -3.12
CA PRO A 306 9.47 -3.31 -3.55
C PRO A 306 8.87 -4.09 -2.37
N GLY A 307 7.74 -4.77 -2.62
CA GLY A 307 7.12 -5.72 -1.68
C GLY A 307 7.64 -7.15 -1.80
N ASP A 308 8.92 -7.30 -2.17
CA ASP A 308 9.62 -8.56 -2.39
C ASP A 308 11.09 -8.37 -2.04
N TRP A 309 11.63 -9.20 -1.14
CA TRP A 309 13.00 -9.04 -0.65
C TRP A 309 14.06 -9.33 -1.72
N ARG A 310 13.81 -10.26 -2.65
CA ARG A 310 14.72 -10.57 -3.77
C ARG A 310 14.83 -9.36 -4.68
N LEU A 311 13.70 -8.77 -5.10
CA LEU A 311 13.72 -7.61 -5.99
C LEU A 311 14.32 -6.38 -5.30
N ARG A 312 14.04 -6.19 -4.00
CA ARG A 312 14.67 -5.12 -3.22
C ARG A 312 16.19 -5.25 -3.21
N ALA A 313 16.73 -6.43 -2.89
CA ALA A 313 18.17 -6.68 -2.88
C ALA A 313 18.78 -6.43 -4.27
N ALA A 314 18.13 -6.93 -5.33
CA ALA A 314 18.60 -6.75 -6.71
C ALA A 314 18.66 -5.28 -7.15
N ILE A 315 17.73 -4.44 -6.68
CA ILE A 315 17.75 -2.99 -6.94
C ILE A 315 18.83 -2.29 -6.09
N GLU A 316 18.96 -2.63 -4.81
CA GLU A 316 19.93 -2.02 -3.90
C GLU A 316 21.39 -2.32 -4.31
N GLU A 317 21.64 -3.46 -4.96
CA GLU A 317 22.96 -3.87 -5.45
C GLU A 317 23.36 -3.25 -6.81
N MET A 318 22.48 -2.46 -7.43
CA MET A 318 22.75 -1.83 -8.72
C MET A 318 23.93 -0.86 -8.67
N PRO A 319 24.73 -0.74 -9.75
CA PRO A 319 25.84 0.22 -9.85
C PRO A 319 25.38 1.66 -10.13
N LEU A 320 24.13 2.01 -9.82
CA LEU A 320 23.53 3.33 -10.01
C LEU A 320 23.10 3.91 -8.66
N PRO A 321 23.16 5.24 -8.47
CA PRO A 321 22.58 5.86 -7.28
C PRO A 321 21.06 5.63 -7.23
N ILE A 322 20.60 4.82 -6.27
CA ILE A 322 19.16 4.54 -6.05
C ILE A 322 18.63 5.37 -4.87
N HIS A 323 17.44 5.94 -5.03
CA HIS A 323 16.64 6.54 -3.96
C HIS A 323 15.35 5.74 -3.81
N LEU A 324 15.33 4.85 -2.81
CA LEU A 324 14.12 4.12 -2.45
C LEU A 324 13.21 4.99 -1.59
N LEU A 325 11.99 5.22 -2.07
CA LEU A 325 10.92 5.91 -1.36
C LEU A 325 10.06 4.88 -0.64
N ARG A 326 9.58 5.22 0.56
CA ARG A 326 8.59 4.41 1.27
C ARG A 326 7.32 4.29 0.43
N ASP A 327 6.72 3.10 0.43
CA ASP A 327 5.37 2.90 -0.10
C ASP A 327 4.33 3.50 0.87
N ASP A 328 3.65 4.55 0.43
CA ASP A 328 2.64 5.30 1.20
C ASP A 328 1.20 4.82 0.96
N ARG A 329 1.02 3.76 0.15
CA ARG A 329 -0.29 3.08 -0.03
C ARG A 329 -0.72 2.25 1.17
N PHE A 330 0.17 2.06 2.15
CA PHE A 330 -0.12 1.37 3.41
C PHE A 330 -0.47 2.39 4.49
N ILE A 331 -1.54 2.12 5.24
CA ILE A 331 -2.02 3.00 6.31
C ILE A 331 -1.02 3.01 7.47
N ALA A 332 -0.45 1.86 7.80
CA ALA A 332 0.61 1.74 8.78
C ALA A 332 1.98 1.72 8.10
N THR A 333 2.84 2.62 8.53
CA THR A 333 4.24 2.60 8.11
C THR A 333 5.00 1.49 8.84
N ALA A 334 6.11 1.01 8.26
CA ALA A 334 6.97 0.03 8.91
C ALA A 334 7.47 0.52 10.28
N ALA A 335 7.78 1.81 10.42
CA ALA A 335 8.22 2.42 11.67
C ALA A 335 7.10 2.46 12.73
N GLU A 336 5.88 2.78 12.34
CA GLU A 336 4.72 2.74 13.24
C GLU A 336 4.40 1.32 13.70
N PHE A 337 4.49 0.34 12.80
CA PHE A 337 4.30 -1.06 13.15
C PHE A 337 5.38 -1.54 14.12
N GLU A 338 6.64 -1.19 13.88
CA GLU A 338 7.74 -1.54 14.78
C GLU A 338 7.57 -0.89 16.15
N ALA A 339 7.18 0.39 16.21
CA ALA A 339 6.88 1.07 17.45
C ALA A 339 5.70 0.42 18.20
N TRP A 340 4.65 0.01 17.49
CA TRP A 340 3.52 -0.72 18.06
C TRP A 340 3.93 -2.09 18.60
N ALA A 341 4.81 -2.81 17.88
CA ALA A 341 5.26 -4.15 18.23
C ALA A 341 6.30 -4.16 19.36
N LYS A 342 7.02 -3.06 19.55
CA LYS A 342 8.05 -2.89 20.57
C LYS A 342 7.51 -3.25 21.96
N ASP A 343 8.30 -4.01 22.72
CA ASP A 343 8.02 -4.48 24.08
C ASP A 343 6.81 -5.43 24.25
N ARG A 344 6.10 -5.78 23.16
CA ARG A 344 5.03 -6.78 23.20
C ARG A 344 5.60 -8.20 23.12
N LYS A 345 5.29 -9.01 24.13
CA LYS A 345 5.67 -10.45 24.15
C LYS A 345 4.97 -11.29 23.08
N GLN A 346 3.77 -10.88 22.66
CA GLN A 346 2.99 -11.52 21.61
C GLN A 346 2.32 -10.45 20.76
N LEU A 347 2.43 -10.60 19.45
CA LEU A 347 1.74 -9.76 18.48
C LEU A 347 0.36 -10.38 18.22
N ARG A 348 -0.69 -9.56 18.24
CA ARG A 348 -2.04 -9.99 17.90
C ARG A 348 -2.68 -8.96 16.98
N MET A 349 -3.17 -9.43 15.83
CA MET A 349 -3.85 -8.60 14.84
C MET A 349 -4.99 -7.79 15.47
N GLU A 350 -5.76 -8.38 16.40
CA GLU A 350 -6.86 -7.67 17.06
C GLU A 350 -6.42 -6.35 17.73
N TYR A 351 -5.28 -6.33 18.43
CA TYR A 351 -4.81 -5.10 19.09
C TYR A 351 -4.27 -4.08 18.09
N PHE A 352 -3.62 -4.54 17.03
CA PHE A 352 -3.17 -3.68 15.93
C PHE A 352 -4.35 -3.04 15.20
N TYR A 353 -5.37 -3.83 14.88
CA TYR A 353 -6.59 -3.39 14.21
C TYR A 353 -7.34 -2.30 14.99
N ARG A 354 -7.39 -2.39 16.33
CA ARG A 354 -7.96 -1.32 17.16
C ARG A 354 -7.21 0.01 16.99
N GLU A 355 -5.88 -0.01 16.91
CA GLU A 355 -5.10 1.20 16.64
C GLU A 355 -5.37 1.74 15.23
N MET A 356 -5.48 0.86 14.23
CA MET A 356 -5.79 1.28 12.85
C MET A 356 -7.18 1.91 12.73
N ARG A 357 -8.18 1.36 13.44
CA ARG A 357 -9.53 1.94 13.54
C ARG A 357 -9.50 3.33 14.18
N ARG A 358 -8.74 3.53 15.26
CA ARG A 358 -8.57 4.85 15.89
C ARG A 358 -7.86 5.83 14.98
N LYS A 359 -6.77 5.40 14.33
CA LYS A 359 -5.97 6.24 13.41
C LYS A 359 -6.78 6.71 12.20
N THR A 360 -7.64 5.84 11.67
CA THR A 360 -8.41 6.12 10.45
C THR A 360 -9.78 6.74 10.71
N GLY A 361 -10.33 6.60 11.92
CA GLY A 361 -11.70 6.98 12.24
C GLY A 361 -12.78 6.06 11.64
N LEU A 362 -12.40 5.01 10.92
CA LEU A 362 -13.35 4.08 10.29
C LEU A 362 -14.18 3.35 11.34
N LEU A 363 -15.50 3.34 11.17
CA LEU A 363 -16.48 2.74 12.07
C LEU A 363 -16.29 3.21 13.53
N MET A 364 -15.95 4.48 13.76
CA MET A 364 -15.80 5.08 15.08
C MET A 364 -16.94 6.08 15.36
N VAL A 365 -17.38 6.14 16.62
CA VAL A 365 -18.34 7.11 17.15
C VAL A 365 -17.66 7.84 18.31
N GLY A 366 -17.02 8.97 18.00
CA GLY A 366 -16.01 9.55 18.88
C GLY A 366 -14.89 8.54 19.13
N ASP A 367 -14.56 8.29 20.40
CA ASP A 367 -13.51 7.33 20.79
C ASP A 367 -13.99 5.87 20.88
N GLN A 368 -15.26 5.59 20.63
CA GLN A 368 -15.87 4.26 20.77
C GLN A 368 -16.11 3.59 19.42
N PRO A 369 -16.01 2.25 19.31
CA PRO A 369 -16.34 1.56 18.08
C PRO A 369 -17.86 1.61 17.82
N ALA A 370 -18.24 1.75 16.55
CA ALA A 370 -19.63 1.62 16.11
C ALA A 370 -20.23 0.29 16.59
N GLY A 371 -21.46 0.34 17.11
CA GLY A 371 -22.16 -0.82 17.68
C GLY A 371 -21.61 -1.33 19.02
N GLY A 372 -20.63 -0.65 19.61
CA GLY A 372 -20.12 -0.93 20.97
C GLY A 372 -19.15 -2.11 21.06
N GLN A 373 -18.81 -2.77 19.93
CA GLN A 373 -17.84 -3.86 19.88
C GLN A 373 -16.80 -3.59 18.79
N TRP A 374 -15.56 -4.01 19.06
CA TRP A 374 -14.47 -3.85 18.10
C TRP A 374 -14.55 -4.84 16.94
N ASN A 375 -15.12 -6.02 17.16
CA ASN A 375 -15.03 -7.16 16.24
C ASN A 375 -16.31 -8.01 16.28
N TYR A 376 -16.91 -8.26 15.11
CA TYR A 376 -18.13 -9.06 14.93
C TYR A 376 -17.86 -10.44 14.30
N ASP A 377 -16.63 -10.96 14.37
CA ASP A 377 -16.21 -12.25 13.76
C ASP A 377 -17.07 -13.45 14.18
N HIS A 378 -17.65 -13.41 15.39
CA HIS A 378 -18.51 -14.48 15.89
C HIS A 378 -19.83 -14.61 15.11
N ASP A 379 -20.30 -13.51 14.51
CA ASP A 379 -21.51 -13.46 13.70
C ASP A 379 -21.26 -13.93 12.25
N ASN A 380 -19.99 -14.01 11.84
CA ASN A 380 -19.57 -14.23 10.46
C ASN A 380 -19.28 -15.70 10.10
N ARG A 381 -19.96 -16.63 10.80
CA ARG A 381 -19.68 -18.07 10.69
C ARG A 381 -20.95 -18.90 10.49
N LYS A 382 -21.95 -18.34 9.79
CA LYS A 382 -23.14 -19.10 9.47
C LYS A 382 -22.76 -20.24 8.50
N PRO A 383 -23.46 -21.38 8.55
CA PRO A 383 -23.32 -22.41 7.52
C PRO A 383 -23.60 -21.86 6.13
N ALA A 384 -23.15 -22.58 5.10
CA ALA A 384 -23.43 -22.22 3.71
C ALA A 384 -24.95 -22.04 3.49
N PRO A 385 -25.37 -21.03 2.70
CA PRO A 385 -26.78 -20.83 2.41
C PRO A 385 -27.29 -21.90 1.44
N ASP A 386 -28.60 -22.14 1.45
CA ASP A 386 -29.25 -23.00 0.46
C ASP A 386 -29.13 -22.43 -0.97
N ALA A 387 -29.03 -21.10 -1.10
CA ALA A 387 -28.80 -20.41 -2.36
C ALA A 387 -27.91 -19.17 -2.18
N VAL A 388 -26.96 -18.98 -3.09
CA VAL A 388 -26.17 -17.74 -3.19
C VAL A 388 -26.92 -16.76 -4.09
N THR A 389 -27.23 -15.58 -3.55
CA THR A 389 -28.04 -14.56 -4.25
C THR A 389 -27.20 -13.55 -5.02
N PHE A 390 -25.91 -13.45 -4.71
CA PHE A 390 -24.97 -12.62 -5.44
C PHE A 390 -24.47 -13.35 -6.69
N SER A 391 -24.49 -12.68 -7.84
CA SER A 391 -24.09 -13.25 -9.14
C SER A 391 -22.58 -13.47 -9.30
N GLY A 392 -21.79 -13.17 -8.26
CA GLY A 392 -20.34 -13.20 -8.30
C GLY A 392 -19.72 -11.93 -8.90
N PRO A 393 -18.41 -11.98 -9.21
CA PRO A 393 -17.65 -10.83 -9.65
C PRO A 393 -18.16 -10.30 -11.01
N LEU A 394 -18.02 -8.98 -11.19
CA LEU A 394 -18.18 -8.37 -12.49
C LEU A 394 -17.12 -8.92 -13.45
N ARG A 395 -17.51 -9.14 -14.71
CA ARG A 395 -16.63 -9.72 -15.74
C ARG A 395 -16.44 -8.72 -16.86
N PHE A 396 -15.18 -8.44 -17.20
CA PHE A 396 -14.81 -7.51 -18.25
C PHE A 396 -14.35 -8.26 -19.49
N GLU A 397 -14.88 -7.91 -20.64
CA GLU A 397 -14.40 -8.45 -21.91
C GLU A 397 -13.01 -7.91 -22.25
N PRO A 398 -12.07 -8.75 -22.72
CA PRO A 398 -10.74 -8.30 -23.14
C PRO A 398 -10.81 -7.25 -24.26
N ASP A 399 -10.24 -6.06 -24.01
CA ASP A 399 -10.01 -5.07 -25.06
C ASP A 399 -8.78 -5.42 -25.92
N ALA A 400 -8.44 -4.57 -26.90
CA ALA A 400 -7.35 -4.82 -27.84
C ALA A 400 -5.99 -5.02 -27.15
N VAL A 401 -5.67 -4.22 -26.11
CA VAL A 401 -4.42 -4.33 -25.35
C VAL A 401 -4.40 -5.64 -24.58
N THR A 402 -5.53 -5.98 -23.95
CA THR A 402 -5.69 -7.23 -23.20
C THR A 402 -5.54 -8.44 -24.13
N ALA A 403 -6.21 -8.43 -25.29
CA ALA A 403 -6.15 -9.51 -26.27
C ALA A 403 -4.72 -9.78 -26.75
N GLU A 404 -3.96 -8.73 -27.07
CA GLU A 404 -2.55 -8.84 -27.44
C GLU A 404 -1.70 -9.48 -26.33
N VAL A 405 -1.91 -9.06 -25.07
CA VAL A 405 -1.21 -9.63 -23.92
C VAL A 405 -1.60 -11.09 -23.70
N LEU A 406 -2.86 -11.46 -23.89
CA LEU A 406 -3.31 -12.85 -23.77
C LEU A 406 -2.59 -13.74 -24.79
N ASP A 407 -2.47 -13.31 -26.03
CA ASP A 407 -1.77 -14.07 -27.08
C ASP A 407 -0.28 -14.22 -26.76
N LEU A 408 0.37 -13.15 -26.26
CA LEU A 408 1.75 -13.18 -25.78
C LEU A 408 1.95 -14.18 -24.62
N VAL A 409 1.06 -14.14 -23.63
CA VAL A 409 1.15 -15.01 -22.44
C VAL A 409 0.92 -16.47 -22.83
N GLU A 410 -0.05 -16.73 -23.70
CA GLU A 410 -0.32 -18.07 -24.25
C GLU A 410 0.90 -18.62 -24.99
N ALA A 411 1.59 -17.80 -25.77
CA ALA A 411 2.79 -18.21 -26.49
C ALA A 411 4.01 -18.46 -25.59
N ARG A 412 4.17 -17.69 -24.49
CA ARG A 412 5.40 -17.69 -23.68
C ARG A 412 5.32 -18.55 -22.42
N PHE A 413 4.12 -18.77 -21.89
CA PHE A 413 3.89 -19.38 -20.58
C PHE A 413 2.86 -20.52 -20.62
N SER A 414 2.69 -21.19 -21.77
CA SER A 414 1.74 -22.31 -21.95
C SER A 414 1.99 -23.51 -21.03
N ASN A 415 3.19 -23.62 -20.46
CA ASN A 415 3.60 -24.67 -19.53
C ASN A 415 3.31 -24.32 -18.05
N HIS A 416 2.86 -23.10 -17.75
CA HIS A 416 2.51 -22.71 -16.39
C HIS A 416 1.15 -23.30 -15.99
N PHE A 417 0.98 -23.58 -14.69
CA PHE A 417 -0.27 -24.07 -14.15
C PHE A 417 -1.38 -23.00 -14.23
N GLY A 418 -2.53 -23.39 -14.79
CA GLY A 418 -3.71 -22.54 -14.85
C GLY A 418 -4.26 -22.34 -16.26
N GLN A 419 -5.52 -21.93 -16.34
CA GLN A 419 -6.22 -21.65 -17.59
C GLN A 419 -6.19 -20.14 -17.83
N LEU A 420 -5.66 -19.72 -18.97
CA LEU A 420 -5.62 -18.30 -19.34
C LEU A 420 -7.02 -17.76 -19.70
N ARG A 421 -7.80 -18.54 -20.45
CA ARG A 421 -9.11 -18.15 -21.00
C ARG A 421 -10.25 -18.96 -20.36
N PRO A 422 -11.45 -18.39 -20.20
CA PRO A 422 -11.81 -16.99 -20.45
C PRO A 422 -11.14 -16.05 -19.43
N PHE A 423 -10.68 -14.89 -19.90
CA PHE A 423 -10.10 -13.83 -19.07
C PHE A 423 -11.16 -12.76 -18.80
N TRP A 424 -11.27 -12.31 -17.56
CA TRP A 424 -12.40 -11.46 -17.13
C TRP A 424 -12.05 -10.37 -16.09
N PHE A 425 -10.78 -10.23 -15.71
CA PHE A 425 -10.36 -9.25 -14.70
C PHE A 425 -10.45 -7.82 -15.24
N GLY A 426 -10.75 -6.87 -14.35
CA GLY A 426 -10.52 -5.46 -14.65
C GLY A 426 -9.02 -5.18 -14.76
N THR A 427 -8.59 -4.42 -15.76
CA THR A 427 -7.17 -4.18 -16.06
C THR A 427 -6.77 -2.72 -15.94
N ASP A 428 -7.67 -1.86 -15.46
CA ASP A 428 -7.40 -0.48 -15.12
C ASP A 428 -8.21 -0.03 -13.90
N ARG A 429 -7.93 1.20 -13.42
CA ARG A 429 -8.57 1.76 -12.23
C ARG A 429 -10.08 1.93 -12.39
N ALA A 430 -10.56 2.29 -13.59
CA ALA A 430 -11.99 2.51 -13.80
C ALA A 430 -12.76 1.18 -13.65
N GLN A 431 -12.28 0.12 -14.29
CA GLN A 431 -12.85 -1.22 -14.17
C GLN A 431 -12.76 -1.76 -12.73
N ALA A 432 -11.64 -1.52 -12.03
CA ALA A 432 -11.50 -1.93 -10.64
C ALA A 432 -12.52 -1.23 -9.70
N LEU A 433 -12.80 0.05 -9.93
CA LEU A 433 -13.83 0.81 -9.19
C LEU A 433 -15.24 0.31 -9.52
N GLU A 434 -15.55 0.06 -10.79
CA GLU A 434 -16.83 -0.49 -11.23
C GLU A 434 -17.10 -1.87 -10.59
N HIS A 435 -16.06 -2.72 -10.54
CA HIS A 435 -16.12 -4.01 -9.87
C HIS A 435 -16.40 -3.86 -8.36
N LEU A 436 -15.74 -2.92 -7.70
CA LEU A 436 -15.95 -2.64 -6.28
C LEU A 436 -17.40 -2.19 -6.03
N ASP A 437 -17.93 -1.27 -6.84
CA ASP A 437 -19.28 -0.74 -6.69
C ASP A 437 -20.33 -1.85 -6.93
N HIS A 438 -20.12 -2.72 -7.94
CA HIS A 438 -20.94 -3.91 -8.15
C HIS A 438 -20.97 -4.83 -6.92
N TRP A 439 -19.81 -5.08 -6.32
CA TRP A 439 -19.74 -5.92 -5.12
C TRP A 439 -20.35 -5.25 -3.89
N ILE A 440 -20.17 -3.94 -3.69
CA ILE A 440 -20.80 -3.21 -2.57
C ILE A 440 -22.33 -3.30 -2.68
N ALA A 441 -22.87 -3.17 -3.89
CA ALA A 441 -24.31 -3.23 -4.13
C ALA A 441 -24.92 -4.63 -3.92
N GLY A 442 -24.20 -5.70 -4.29
CA GLY A 442 -24.77 -7.06 -4.30
C GLY A 442 -24.15 -8.05 -3.29
N GLY A 443 -22.83 -7.98 -3.09
CA GLY A 443 -22.07 -8.97 -2.32
C GLY A 443 -21.84 -8.59 -0.85
N LEU A 444 -21.59 -7.31 -0.57
CA LEU A 444 -21.30 -6.81 0.79
C LEU A 444 -22.38 -7.21 1.82
N PRO A 445 -23.70 -7.17 1.55
CA PRO A 445 -24.71 -7.53 2.55
C PRO A 445 -24.59 -8.97 3.06
N GLY A 446 -24.16 -9.90 2.21
CA GLY A 446 -23.97 -11.32 2.55
C GLY A 446 -22.54 -11.69 2.95
N PHE A 447 -21.58 -10.75 2.89
CA PHE A 447 -20.17 -11.02 3.11
C PHE A 447 -19.89 -11.61 4.50
N GLY A 448 -20.41 -10.98 5.55
CA GLY A 448 -20.14 -11.39 6.94
C GLY A 448 -20.67 -12.80 7.20
N ASP A 449 -21.96 -13.02 6.98
CA ASP A 449 -22.64 -14.27 7.28
C ASP A 449 -21.96 -15.52 6.70
N TYR A 450 -21.47 -15.42 5.47
CA TYR A 450 -20.97 -16.56 4.69
C TYR A 450 -19.46 -16.54 4.45
N GLN A 451 -18.71 -15.79 5.27
CA GLN A 451 -17.26 -15.59 5.11
C GLN A 451 -16.45 -16.90 5.08
N ASP A 452 -16.89 -17.90 5.86
CA ASP A 452 -16.23 -19.20 6.01
C ASP A 452 -16.94 -20.35 5.24
N ALA A 453 -18.01 -20.05 4.50
CA ALA A 453 -18.77 -21.06 3.76
C ALA A 453 -18.11 -21.41 2.42
N MET A 454 -18.24 -22.67 2.00
CA MET A 454 -17.68 -23.22 0.77
C MET A 454 -18.73 -24.02 0.01
N LEU A 455 -18.88 -23.81 -1.29
CA LEU A 455 -19.81 -24.59 -2.12
C LEU A 455 -19.13 -24.98 -3.45
N ALA A 456 -19.32 -26.22 -3.87
CA ALA A 456 -18.64 -26.80 -5.05
C ALA A 456 -18.85 -25.99 -6.34
N ASP A 457 -20.06 -25.45 -6.51
CA ASP A 457 -20.48 -24.75 -7.71
C ASP A 457 -20.60 -23.23 -7.51
N GLN A 458 -20.14 -22.68 -6.38
CA GLN A 458 -20.12 -21.24 -6.08
C GLN A 458 -18.72 -20.78 -5.67
N PRO A 459 -17.77 -20.66 -6.63
CA PRO A 459 -16.36 -20.39 -6.33
C PRO A 459 -16.08 -19.02 -5.68
N PHE A 460 -17.04 -18.09 -5.72
CA PHE A 460 -16.86 -16.71 -5.29
C PHE A 460 -17.66 -16.34 -4.04
N MET A 461 -18.71 -17.10 -3.73
CA MET A 461 -19.64 -16.81 -2.64
C MET A 461 -20.01 -15.31 -2.63
N TYR A 462 -19.85 -14.62 -1.49
CA TYR A 462 -20.09 -13.18 -1.33
C TYR A 462 -18.78 -12.37 -1.25
N HIS A 463 -17.66 -12.90 -1.72
CA HIS A 463 -16.36 -12.23 -1.63
C HIS A 463 -16.18 -11.14 -2.69
N ALA A 464 -15.38 -10.13 -2.34
CA ALA A 464 -15.17 -8.94 -3.19
C ALA A 464 -14.25 -9.17 -4.39
N LEU A 465 -13.31 -10.12 -4.31
CA LEU A 465 -12.30 -10.35 -5.34
C LEU A 465 -11.46 -9.11 -5.73
N ILE A 466 -11.25 -8.18 -4.79
CA ILE A 466 -10.48 -6.95 -5.06
C ILE A 466 -8.99 -7.05 -4.68
N GLY A 467 -8.53 -8.21 -4.18
CA GLY A 467 -7.15 -8.39 -3.71
C GLY A 467 -6.11 -8.08 -4.78
N LEU A 468 -6.33 -8.52 -6.03
CA LEU A 468 -5.45 -8.23 -7.15
C LEU A 468 -5.39 -6.72 -7.46
N TYR A 469 -6.52 -6.01 -7.36
CA TYR A 469 -6.59 -4.57 -7.65
C TYR A 469 -5.93 -3.74 -6.56
N LEU A 470 -6.13 -4.11 -5.28
CA LEU A 470 -5.46 -3.49 -4.14
C LEU A 470 -3.94 -3.68 -4.21
N ASN A 471 -3.49 -4.88 -4.54
CA ASN A 471 -2.07 -5.21 -4.49
C ASN A 471 -1.30 -4.70 -5.73
N ALA A 472 -1.99 -4.52 -6.86
CA ALA A 472 -1.43 -3.85 -8.05
C ALA A 472 -1.52 -2.30 -7.99
N GLY A 473 -2.19 -1.73 -6.98
CA GLY A 473 -2.36 -0.27 -6.83
C GLY A 473 -3.46 0.34 -7.70
N LEU A 474 -4.35 -0.46 -8.28
CA LEU A 474 -5.52 0.03 -9.02
C LEU A 474 -6.60 0.58 -8.07
N LEU A 475 -6.68 0.04 -6.84
CA LEU A 475 -7.53 0.52 -5.76
C LEU A 475 -6.70 0.95 -4.56
N ASP A 476 -7.14 2.04 -3.92
CA ASP A 476 -6.58 2.51 -2.65
C ASP A 476 -7.27 1.81 -1.46
N PRO A 477 -6.53 1.23 -0.50
CA PRO A 477 -7.13 0.51 0.62
C PRO A 477 -8.05 1.36 1.51
N LEU A 478 -7.71 2.64 1.72
CA LEU A 478 -8.51 3.53 2.57
C LEU A 478 -9.78 3.97 1.85
N GLU A 479 -9.71 4.32 0.56
CA GLU A 479 -10.87 4.61 -0.29
C GLU A 479 -11.88 3.46 -0.26
N VAL A 480 -11.40 2.23 -0.43
CA VAL A 480 -12.23 1.01 -0.39
C VAL A 480 -12.96 0.89 0.95
N CYS A 481 -12.26 1.08 2.06
CA CYS A 481 -12.85 0.99 3.39
C CYS A 481 -13.88 2.11 3.64
N GLN A 482 -13.60 3.32 3.16
CA GLN A 482 -14.51 4.46 3.26
C GLN A 482 -15.81 4.23 2.48
N ARG A 483 -15.73 3.63 1.28
CA ARG A 483 -16.92 3.27 0.49
C ARG A 483 -17.78 2.22 1.21
N VAL A 484 -17.15 1.21 1.82
CA VAL A 484 -17.87 0.19 2.61
C VAL A 484 -18.50 0.78 3.87
N GLU A 485 -17.81 1.68 4.55
CA GLU A 485 -18.38 2.41 5.69
C GLU A 485 -19.59 3.26 5.24
N ALA A 486 -19.48 3.95 4.10
CA ALA A 486 -20.57 4.75 3.55
C ALA A 486 -21.80 3.89 3.23
N ALA A 487 -21.62 2.70 2.65
CA ALA A 487 -22.70 1.75 2.38
C ALA A 487 -23.40 1.30 3.68
N TRP A 488 -22.63 1.01 4.74
CA TRP A 488 -23.20 0.71 6.07
C TRP A 488 -23.98 1.89 6.64
N LYS A 489 -23.42 3.11 6.61
CA LYS A 489 -24.09 4.34 7.09
C LYS A 489 -25.40 4.61 6.31
N ALA A 490 -25.44 4.24 5.03
CA ALA A 490 -26.63 4.33 4.19
C ALA A 490 -27.65 3.19 4.41
N GLY A 491 -27.38 2.25 5.34
CA GLY A 491 -28.26 1.12 5.64
C GLY A 491 -28.24 0.01 4.58
N GLN A 492 -27.26 0.01 3.67
CA GLN A 492 -27.16 -0.95 2.56
C GLN A 492 -26.50 -2.27 2.98
N ALA A 493 -25.76 -2.28 4.09
CA ALA A 493 -25.11 -3.47 4.61
C ALA A 493 -25.19 -3.52 6.15
N PRO A 494 -25.25 -4.71 6.76
CA PRO A 494 -25.22 -4.84 8.21
C PRO A 494 -23.80 -4.57 8.75
N LEU A 495 -23.72 -4.16 10.01
CA LEU A 495 -22.45 -3.78 10.65
C LEU A 495 -21.43 -4.93 10.68
N ASN A 496 -21.86 -6.18 10.90
CA ASN A 496 -20.95 -7.34 10.94
C ASN A 496 -20.26 -7.60 9.59
N ALA A 497 -20.96 -7.32 8.49
CA ALA A 497 -20.40 -7.44 7.15
C ALA A 497 -19.41 -6.30 6.85
N ALA A 498 -19.80 -5.05 7.12
CA ALA A 498 -18.93 -3.90 6.90
C ALA A 498 -17.67 -3.93 7.78
N GLU A 499 -17.83 -4.17 9.09
CA GLU A 499 -16.71 -4.33 10.02
C GLU A 499 -15.85 -5.54 9.65
N GLY A 500 -16.48 -6.69 9.37
CA GLY A 500 -15.78 -7.90 8.98
C GLY A 500 -14.90 -7.70 7.75
N PHE A 501 -15.39 -6.94 6.75
CA PHE A 501 -14.66 -6.62 5.54
C PHE A 501 -13.51 -5.63 5.79
N ILE A 502 -13.80 -4.49 6.44
CA ILE A 502 -12.79 -3.47 6.77
C ILE A 502 -11.65 -4.07 7.60
N ARG A 503 -11.97 -4.99 8.52
CA ARG A 503 -10.99 -5.73 9.32
C ARG A 503 -10.04 -6.59 8.48
N GLN A 504 -10.46 -7.10 7.32
CA GLN A 504 -9.54 -7.82 6.43
C GLN A 504 -8.50 -6.89 5.80
N ILE A 505 -8.86 -5.63 5.55
CA ILE A 505 -7.98 -4.64 4.92
C ILE A 505 -7.13 -3.93 5.97
N ILE A 506 -7.72 -3.06 6.79
CA ILE A 506 -6.93 -2.24 7.74
C ILE A 506 -6.42 -3.06 8.94
N GLY A 507 -6.96 -4.26 9.14
CA GLY A 507 -6.48 -5.23 10.13
C GLY A 507 -5.46 -6.18 9.51
N TRP A 508 -5.95 -7.21 8.80
CA TRP A 508 -5.08 -8.30 8.32
C TRP A 508 -4.07 -7.87 7.25
N ARG A 509 -4.48 -7.18 6.17
CA ARG A 509 -3.56 -6.76 5.08
C ARG A 509 -2.43 -5.86 5.61
N GLU A 510 -2.76 -4.89 6.45
CA GLU A 510 -1.76 -4.03 7.10
C GLU A 510 -0.88 -4.80 8.10
N TYR A 511 -1.47 -5.70 8.89
CA TYR A 511 -0.75 -6.50 9.87
C TYR A 511 0.28 -7.45 9.22
N VAL A 512 -0.10 -8.13 8.13
CA VAL A 512 0.83 -9.04 7.44
C VAL A 512 1.99 -8.28 6.78
N ARG A 513 1.74 -7.08 6.23
CA ARG A 513 2.83 -6.22 5.71
C ARG A 513 3.81 -5.83 6.81
N GLY A 514 3.29 -5.47 7.99
CA GLY A 514 4.11 -5.14 9.16
C GLY A 514 4.97 -6.31 9.62
N ILE A 515 4.41 -7.52 9.69
CA ILE A 515 5.16 -8.75 10.00
C ILE A 515 6.24 -9.02 8.96
N TRP A 516 5.92 -8.94 7.67
CA TRP A 516 6.90 -9.17 6.61
C TRP A 516 8.11 -8.22 6.72
N TYR A 517 7.88 -6.93 6.96
CA TYR A 517 8.97 -5.97 7.17
C TYR A 517 9.79 -6.27 8.43
N ARG A 518 9.11 -6.58 9.55
CA ARG A 518 9.76 -6.84 10.85
C ARG A 518 10.63 -8.09 10.83
N GLU A 519 10.16 -9.16 10.19
CA GLU A 519 10.82 -10.46 10.22
C GLU A 519 11.89 -10.62 9.14
N GLY A 520 11.89 -9.78 8.10
CA GLY A 520 12.97 -9.67 7.13
C GLY A 520 13.07 -10.84 6.13
N PRO A 521 14.13 -10.87 5.32
CA PRO A 521 14.28 -11.80 4.18
C PRO A 521 14.45 -13.28 4.54
N ASP A 522 14.71 -13.60 5.82
CA ASP A 522 14.84 -14.98 6.28
C ASP A 522 13.50 -15.59 6.71
N TYR A 523 12.43 -14.80 6.77
CA TYR A 523 11.11 -15.25 7.22
C TYR A 523 10.53 -16.37 6.33
N THR A 524 10.71 -16.29 5.02
CA THR A 524 10.25 -17.30 4.04
C THR A 524 10.88 -18.67 4.24
N ARG A 525 12.06 -18.73 4.87
CA ARG A 525 12.82 -19.98 5.10
C ARG A 525 12.48 -20.67 6.42
N ARG A 526 11.52 -20.16 7.18
CA ARG A 526 11.19 -20.73 8.50
C ARG A 526 10.47 -22.07 8.37
N ASN A 527 10.94 -23.04 9.14
CA ASN A 527 10.37 -24.38 9.18
C ASN A 527 10.50 -24.97 10.60
N VAL A 528 9.90 -24.31 11.59
CA VAL A 528 10.04 -24.71 13.00
C VAL A 528 9.42 -26.08 13.32
N LEU A 529 8.56 -26.61 12.44
CA LEU A 529 7.96 -27.93 12.57
C LEU A 529 8.76 -29.02 11.84
N ASN A 530 9.86 -28.67 11.16
CA ASN A 530 10.75 -29.57 10.44
C ASN A 530 10.00 -30.48 9.45
N HIS A 531 9.08 -29.89 8.68
CA HIS A 531 8.33 -30.57 7.63
C HIS A 531 9.19 -30.73 6.37
N LYS A 532 9.05 -31.86 5.68
CA LYS A 532 9.98 -32.28 4.61
C LYS A 532 9.33 -33.03 3.45
N ASN A 533 8.03 -33.32 3.53
CA ASN A 533 7.36 -34.05 2.46
C ASN A 533 7.23 -33.15 1.23
N ASP A 534 7.36 -33.72 0.05
CA ASP A 534 7.21 -32.98 -1.21
C ASP A 534 5.75 -32.61 -1.47
N LEU A 535 5.54 -31.43 -2.06
CA LEU A 535 4.22 -30.95 -2.46
C LEU A 535 3.65 -31.90 -3.52
N PRO A 536 2.50 -32.56 -3.27
CA PRO A 536 1.98 -33.56 -4.19
C PRO A 536 1.45 -32.93 -5.48
N ASP A 537 1.59 -33.64 -6.60
CA ASP A 537 1.18 -33.22 -7.94
C ASP A 537 -0.30 -32.78 -8.06
N LEU A 538 -1.16 -33.19 -7.11
CA LEU A 538 -2.55 -32.74 -7.05
C LEU A 538 -2.67 -31.22 -6.93
N PHE A 539 -1.70 -30.54 -6.32
CA PHE A 539 -1.66 -29.07 -6.23
C PHE A 539 -1.48 -28.43 -7.61
N TRP A 540 -0.86 -29.15 -8.54
CA TRP A 540 -0.64 -28.74 -9.93
C TRP A 540 -1.67 -29.36 -10.89
N GLY A 541 -2.80 -29.86 -10.35
CA GLY A 541 -3.94 -30.33 -11.14
C GLY A 541 -3.98 -31.84 -11.41
N ALA A 542 -3.07 -32.64 -10.82
CA ALA A 542 -3.21 -34.09 -10.91
C ALA A 542 -4.49 -34.57 -10.20
N PRO A 543 -5.17 -35.62 -10.70
CA PRO A 543 -6.41 -36.11 -10.10
C PRO A 543 -6.25 -36.56 -8.64
N THR A 544 -7.20 -36.19 -7.79
CA THR A 544 -7.32 -36.65 -6.39
C THR A 544 -8.75 -37.10 -6.10
N ASP A 545 -8.90 -38.07 -5.19
CA ASP A 545 -10.17 -38.57 -4.70
C ASP A 545 -10.73 -37.74 -3.52
N MET A 546 -9.94 -36.78 -3.02
CA MET A 546 -10.37 -35.77 -2.05
C MET A 546 -11.11 -34.63 -2.75
N ARG A 547 -12.44 -34.71 -2.82
CA ARG A 547 -13.29 -33.71 -3.52
C ARG A 547 -13.05 -32.26 -3.08
N CYS A 548 -12.78 -32.00 -1.80
CA CYS A 548 -12.46 -30.65 -1.34
C CYS A 548 -11.18 -30.09 -1.96
N MET A 549 -10.12 -30.91 -2.05
CA MET A 549 -8.86 -30.56 -2.71
C MET A 549 -9.04 -30.41 -4.21
N GLU A 550 -9.73 -31.35 -4.85
CA GLU A 550 -10.06 -31.29 -6.29
C GLU A 550 -10.77 -30.00 -6.66
N ARG A 551 -11.79 -29.59 -5.87
CA ARG A 551 -12.53 -28.35 -6.13
C ARG A 551 -11.69 -27.11 -5.89
N ALA A 552 -10.96 -27.03 -4.78
CA ALA A 552 -10.12 -25.87 -4.50
C ALA A 552 -9.05 -25.68 -5.59
N VAL A 553 -8.34 -26.74 -5.98
CA VAL A 553 -7.30 -26.66 -7.02
C VAL A 553 -7.88 -26.38 -8.40
N THR A 554 -9.01 -26.99 -8.76
CA THR A 554 -9.66 -26.73 -10.06
C THR A 554 -10.14 -25.29 -10.16
N GLN A 555 -10.74 -24.74 -9.09
CA GLN A 555 -11.16 -23.34 -9.05
C GLN A 555 -9.96 -22.40 -9.14
N THR A 556 -8.85 -22.71 -8.46
CA THR A 556 -7.58 -22.00 -8.60
C THR A 556 -7.09 -22.03 -10.05
N ALA A 557 -7.04 -23.19 -10.69
CA ALA A 557 -6.61 -23.33 -12.08
C ALA A 557 -7.49 -22.53 -13.06
N GLN A 558 -8.80 -22.47 -12.82
CA GLN A 558 -9.73 -21.78 -13.73
C GLN A 558 -9.75 -20.27 -13.52
N ASN A 559 -9.56 -19.81 -12.28
CA ASN A 559 -9.85 -18.43 -11.89
C ASN A 559 -8.64 -17.65 -11.37
N ALA A 560 -7.48 -18.29 -11.19
CA ALA A 560 -6.36 -17.74 -10.42
C ALA A 560 -6.81 -17.23 -9.02
N TYR A 561 -7.84 -17.87 -8.47
CA TYR A 561 -8.54 -17.43 -7.27
C TYR A 561 -9.12 -18.61 -6.51
N ALA A 562 -8.93 -18.58 -5.20
CA ALA A 562 -9.72 -19.29 -4.20
C ALA A 562 -9.98 -18.29 -3.06
N HIS A 563 -11.12 -18.40 -2.39
CA HIS A 563 -11.40 -17.52 -1.26
C HIS A 563 -10.65 -17.95 0.01
N HIS A 564 -10.59 -17.06 1.01
CA HIS A 564 -9.68 -17.20 2.15
C HIS A 564 -9.78 -18.55 2.87
N ILE A 565 -11.00 -19.03 3.12
CA ILE A 565 -11.18 -20.26 3.90
C ILE A 565 -10.79 -21.53 3.11
N GLN A 566 -10.86 -21.51 1.77
CA GLN A 566 -10.30 -22.61 0.95
C GLN A 566 -8.78 -22.62 1.06
N ARG A 567 -8.15 -21.44 0.93
CA ARG A 567 -6.70 -21.26 1.08
C ARG A 567 -6.22 -21.74 2.44
N LEU A 568 -6.93 -21.40 3.52
CA LEU A 568 -6.53 -21.74 4.88
C LEU A 568 -6.92 -23.17 5.28
N MET A 569 -8.20 -23.54 5.15
CA MET A 569 -8.76 -24.73 5.78
C MET A 569 -8.89 -25.95 4.86
N VAL A 570 -8.61 -25.79 3.56
CA VAL A 570 -8.55 -26.90 2.60
C VAL A 570 -7.10 -27.16 2.19
N THR A 571 -6.52 -26.33 1.31
CA THR A 571 -5.18 -26.56 0.77
C THR A 571 -4.10 -26.34 1.83
N GLY A 572 -4.23 -25.29 2.65
CA GLY A 572 -3.29 -24.96 3.71
C GLY A 572 -3.31 -25.97 4.86
N ASN A 573 -4.50 -26.30 5.35
CA ASN A 573 -4.72 -27.35 6.35
C ASN A 573 -4.20 -28.69 5.85
N PHE A 574 -4.46 -29.08 4.59
CA PHE A 574 -3.89 -30.31 4.04
C PHE A 574 -2.36 -30.29 4.05
N ALA A 575 -1.73 -29.22 3.55
CA ALA A 575 -0.28 -29.11 3.51
C ALA A 575 0.35 -29.21 4.92
N LEU A 576 -0.23 -28.50 5.90
CA LEU A 576 0.19 -28.55 7.29
C LEU A 576 0.04 -29.96 7.90
N LEU A 577 -1.10 -30.60 7.66
CA LEU A 577 -1.40 -31.94 8.15
C LEU A 577 -0.53 -33.02 7.48
N ALA A 578 -0.23 -32.85 6.20
CA ALA A 578 0.58 -33.76 5.40
C ALA A 578 2.09 -33.59 5.63
N GLY A 579 2.52 -32.55 6.35
CA GLY A 579 3.93 -32.35 6.68
C GLY A 579 4.77 -31.86 5.50
N ILE A 580 4.14 -31.08 4.60
CA ILE A 580 4.77 -30.58 3.36
C ILE A 580 5.81 -29.51 3.70
N ASP A 581 6.94 -29.51 3.00
CA ASP A 581 7.96 -28.46 3.10
C ASP A 581 7.33 -27.06 2.90
N PRO A 582 7.41 -26.15 3.89
CA PRO A 582 6.85 -24.81 3.79
C PRO A 582 7.31 -24.00 2.57
N ALA A 583 8.55 -24.22 2.10
CA ALA A 583 9.06 -23.52 0.93
C ALA A 583 8.29 -23.91 -0.34
N GLN A 584 8.03 -25.21 -0.55
CA GLN A 584 7.27 -25.69 -1.70
C GLN A 584 5.81 -25.20 -1.66
N VAL A 585 5.22 -25.11 -0.46
CA VAL A 585 3.88 -24.56 -0.29
C VAL A 585 3.89 -23.07 -0.62
N GLN A 586 4.85 -22.31 -0.12
CA GLN A 586 4.98 -20.87 -0.43
C GLN A 586 5.09 -20.63 -1.94
N ASP A 587 5.97 -21.35 -2.64
CA ASP A 587 6.13 -21.24 -4.09
C ASP A 587 4.81 -21.47 -4.83
N TRP A 588 4.02 -22.47 -4.40
CA TRP A 588 2.70 -22.73 -4.98
C TRP A 588 1.72 -21.58 -4.73
N TYR A 589 1.58 -21.10 -3.49
CA TYR A 589 0.66 -19.99 -3.19
C TYR A 589 1.06 -18.70 -3.90
N LEU A 590 2.37 -18.42 -4.01
CA LEU A 590 2.89 -17.26 -4.73
C LEU A 590 2.62 -17.34 -6.24
N ALA A 591 2.70 -18.55 -6.80
CA ALA A 591 2.49 -18.81 -8.22
C ALA A 591 1.00 -18.74 -8.62
N VAL A 592 0.10 -19.41 -7.88
CA VAL A 592 -1.22 -19.77 -8.43
C VAL A 592 -2.31 -18.70 -8.28
N TYR A 593 -2.15 -17.72 -7.38
CA TYR A 593 -3.18 -16.70 -7.13
C TYR A 593 -2.83 -15.35 -7.76
N ALA A 594 -3.79 -14.71 -8.43
CA ALA A 594 -3.60 -13.44 -9.11
C ALA A 594 -3.30 -12.26 -8.16
N ASP A 595 -3.62 -12.41 -6.88
CA ASP A 595 -3.39 -11.42 -5.83
C ASP A 595 -2.09 -11.64 -5.02
N ALA A 596 -1.29 -12.65 -5.36
CA ALA A 596 -0.14 -13.05 -4.57
C ALA A 596 1.12 -12.24 -4.89
N TYR A 597 1.71 -11.66 -3.83
CA TYR A 597 3.03 -11.04 -3.79
C TYR A 597 3.68 -11.46 -2.47
N GLU A 598 5.01 -11.56 -2.41
CA GLU A 598 5.71 -12.10 -1.22
C GLU A 598 5.26 -11.42 0.09
N TRP A 599 5.16 -10.08 0.11
CA TRP A 599 4.80 -9.34 1.33
C TRP A 599 3.45 -9.72 1.95
N VAL A 600 2.49 -10.19 1.14
CA VAL A 600 1.16 -10.58 1.60
C VAL A 600 1.03 -12.10 1.70
N GLU A 601 1.66 -12.84 0.79
CA GLU A 601 1.58 -14.29 0.71
C GLU A 601 2.39 -14.95 1.82
N ALA A 602 3.66 -14.56 2.01
CA ALA A 602 4.56 -15.26 2.93
C ALA A 602 4.08 -15.25 4.39
N PRO A 603 3.63 -14.14 4.99
CA PRO A 603 3.04 -14.15 6.33
C PRO A 603 1.79 -15.03 6.44
N ASN A 604 0.93 -15.02 5.41
CA ASN A 604 -0.28 -15.85 5.41
C ASN A 604 0.08 -17.35 5.30
N VAL A 605 1.08 -17.72 4.51
CA VAL A 605 1.45 -19.13 4.34
C VAL A 605 2.35 -19.62 5.48
N VAL A 606 3.51 -19.00 5.68
CA VAL A 606 4.49 -19.42 6.70
C VAL A 606 3.88 -19.32 8.09
N GLY A 607 3.24 -18.20 8.43
CA GLY A 607 2.74 -17.96 9.78
C GLY A 607 1.33 -18.49 10.00
N MET A 608 0.35 -17.96 9.26
CA MET A 608 -1.06 -18.28 9.50
C MET A 608 -1.41 -19.73 9.12
N SER A 609 -1.05 -20.16 7.91
CA SER A 609 -1.45 -21.45 7.36
C SER A 609 -0.62 -22.61 7.90
N LEU A 610 0.71 -22.47 7.90
CA LEU A 610 1.63 -23.59 8.19
C LEU A 610 2.20 -23.57 9.60
N PHE A 611 2.01 -22.49 10.36
CA PHE A 611 2.59 -22.33 11.69
C PHE A 611 4.13 -22.51 11.69
N ALA A 612 4.77 -22.31 10.54
CA ALA A 612 6.19 -22.54 10.30
C ALA A 612 7.06 -21.46 10.94
N ASP A 613 6.48 -20.32 11.32
CA ASP A 613 7.13 -19.25 12.10
C ASP A 613 7.12 -19.47 13.62
N GLY A 614 6.42 -20.50 14.11
CA GLY A 614 6.36 -20.83 15.54
C GLY A 614 5.35 -20.04 16.36
N GLY A 615 4.43 -19.34 15.71
CA GLY A 615 3.29 -18.69 16.34
C GLY A 615 3.44 -17.18 16.47
N ILE A 616 4.14 -16.54 15.54
CA ILE A 616 4.25 -15.08 15.49
C ILE A 616 2.91 -14.47 15.07
N ILE A 617 2.26 -15.07 14.07
CA ILE A 617 0.97 -14.59 13.57
C ILE A 617 -0.20 -15.31 14.25
N ALA A 618 -0.12 -16.63 14.37
CA ALA A 618 -1.19 -17.45 14.92
C ALA A 618 -0.82 -17.99 16.30
N SER A 619 -1.73 -17.94 17.27
CA SER A 619 -1.47 -18.49 18.62
C SER A 619 -1.56 -20.02 18.70
N LYS A 620 -2.11 -20.66 17.65
CA LYS A 620 -2.25 -22.11 17.49
C LYS A 620 -2.28 -22.44 16.00
N PRO A 621 -1.87 -23.66 15.60
CA PRO A 621 -1.99 -24.10 14.21
C PRO A 621 -3.48 -24.19 13.80
N TYR A 622 -3.80 -23.73 12.59
CA TYR A 622 -5.12 -23.87 11.98
C TYR A 622 -5.30 -25.25 11.34
N VAL A 623 -5.29 -26.28 12.18
CA VAL A 623 -5.55 -27.67 11.75
C VAL A 623 -6.97 -28.09 12.06
N SER A 624 -7.57 -28.84 11.13
CA SER A 624 -8.89 -29.44 11.34
C SER A 624 -9.02 -30.79 10.67
N SER A 625 -9.82 -31.67 11.27
CA SER A 625 -10.27 -32.91 10.62
C SER A 625 -11.34 -32.64 9.57
N GLY A 626 -11.73 -33.66 8.80
CA GLY A 626 -12.77 -33.53 7.78
C GLY A 626 -14.12 -33.05 8.32
N ASN A 627 -14.36 -33.20 9.63
CA ASN A 627 -15.58 -32.69 10.29
C ASN A 627 -15.75 -31.17 10.19
N TYR A 628 -14.66 -30.39 10.07
CA TYR A 628 -14.80 -28.95 9.82
C TYR A 628 -15.26 -28.69 8.38
N ILE A 629 -14.61 -29.34 7.41
CA ILE A 629 -14.93 -29.22 5.98
C ILE A 629 -16.39 -29.64 5.73
N ASP A 630 -16.86 -30.73 6.34
CA ASP A 630 -18.25 -31.20 6.24
C ASP A 630 -19.28 -30.20 6.77
N LYS A 631 -18.92 -29.43 7.80
CA LYS A 631 -19.84 -28.42 8.38
C LYS A 631 -19.89 -27.14 7.56
N MET A 632 -18.78 -26.78 6.94
CA MET A 632 -18.63 -25.50 6.23
C MET A 632 -18.77 -25.65 4.72
N SER A 633 -19.02 -26.86 4.20
CA SER A 633 -19.13 -27.11 2.77
C SER A 633 -20.12 -28.19 2.38
N ASP A 634 -20.44 -28.24 1.08
CA ASP A 634 -21.18 -29.33 0.43
C ASP A 634 -20.25 -30.43 -0.14
N TYR A 635 -18.93 -30.30 0.00
CA TYR A 635 -17.96 -31.18 -0.68
C TYR A 635 -18.09 -32.65 -0.27
N CYS A 636 -18.34 -32.91 1.02
CA CYS A 636 -18.30 -34.26 1.57
C CYS A 636 -19.45 -35.16 1.06
N GLY A 637 -20.59 -34.59 0.67
CA GLY A 637 -21.78 -35.35 0.25
C GLY A 637 -21.56 -36.19 -1.01
N SER A 638 -20.60 -35.82 -1.84
CA SER A 638 -20.27 -36.51 -3.10
C SER A 638 -18.77 -36.83 -3.21
N CYS A 639 -18.10 -37.00 -2.08
CA CYS A 639 -16.69 -37.38 -2.01
C CYS A 639 -16.52 -38.91 -2.04
N THR A 640 -15.44 -39.40 -2.66
CA THR A 640 -15.07 -40.83 -2.62
C THR A 640 -14.84 -41.30 -1.18
N TYR A 641 -14.23 -40.43 -0.37
CA TYR A 641 -14.03 -40.63 1.06
C TYR A 641 -15.27 -40.28 1.88
N ARG A 642 -15.47 -41.01 2.98
CA ARG A 642 -16.53 -40.80 3.94
C ARG A 642 -16.00 -40.08 5.17
N VAL A 643 -16.46 -38.85 5.38
CA VAL A 643 -16.00 -37.99 6.49
C VAL A 643 -16.34 -38.51 7.89
N LYS A 644 -17.38 -39.35 7.99
CA LYS A 644 -17.78 -39.98 9.26
C LYS A 644 -16.87 -41.16 9.64
N ASP A 645 -16.27 -41.83 8.66
CA ASP A 645 -15.34 -42.94 8.89
C ASP A 645 -14.04 -42.39 9.51
N LYS A 646 -13.63 -42.98 10.64
CA LYS A 646 -12.43 -42.56 11.39
C LYS A 646 -11.20 -43.41 11.08
N THR A 647 -11.42 -44.59 10.51
CA THR A 647 -10.41 -45.54 10.03
C THR A 647 -11.00 -46.35 8.85
N GLY A 648 -10.16 -47.11 8.17
CA GLY A 648 -10.50 -47.95 7.02
C GLY A 648 -10.30 -47.27 5.66
N PRO A 649 -10.45 -48.03 4.55
CA PRO A 649 -10.03 -47.60 3.21
C PRO A 649 -10.81 -46.41 2.64
N ARG A 650 -11.96 -46.06 3.23
CA ARG A 650 -12.77 -44.88 2.86
C ARG A 650 -12.75 -43.77 3.91
N ALA A 651 -11.94 -43.88 4.96
CA ALA A 651 -11.78 -42.80 5.92
C ALA A 651 -11.26 -41.53 5.24
N CYS A 652 -11.88 -40.39 5.55
CA CYS A 652 -11.38 -39.11 5.07
C CYS A 652 -9.94 -38.88 5.54
N PRO A 653 -8.99 -38.60 4.62
CA PRO A 653 -7.58 -38.41 4.98
C PRO A 653 -7.36 -37.33 6.03
N PHE A 654 -8.15 -36.24 6.03
CA PHE A 654 -8.08 -35.21 7.05
C PHE A 654 -8.36 -35.74 8.47
N ASN A 655 -9.19 -36.78 8.64
CA ASN A 655 -9.42 -37.39 9.96
C ASN A 655 -8.18 -38.10 10.49
N LEU A 656 -7.49 -38.84 9.61
CA LEU A 656 -6.28 -39.59 9.93
C LEU A 656 -5.11 -38.62 10.17
N LEU A 657 -4.86 -37.74 9.21
CA LEU A 657 -3.76 -36.79 9.26
C LEU A 657 -3.88 -35.77 10.40
N TYR A 658 -5.10 -35.40 10.80
CA TYR A 658 -5.33 -34.52 11.95
C TYR A 658 -4.71 -35.09 13.23
N TRP A 659 -5.00 -36.35 13.54
CA TRP A 659 -4.42 -36.99 14.72
C TRP A 659 -2.93 -37.25 14.54
N HIS A 660 -2.52 -37.70 13.35
CA HIS A 660 -1.10 -37.90 13.05
C HIS A 660 -0.27 -36.62 13.28
N PHE A 661 -0.76 -35.47 12.83
CA PHE A 661 -0.13 -34.17 13.06
C PHE A 661 -0.02 -33.83 14.54
N LEU A 662 -1.11 -33.96 15.30
CA LEU A 662 -1.09 -33.62 16.72
C LEU A 662 -0.11 -34.50 17.50
N ILE A 663 -0.04 -35.79 17.16
CA ILE A 663 0.81 -36.73 17.90
C ILE A 663 2.29 -36.59 17.54
N ARG A 664 2.63 -36.42 16.26
CA ARG A 664 4.03 -36.21 15.86
C ARG A 664 4.60 -34.87 16.38
N HIS A 665 3.73 -33.90 16.70
CA HIS A 665 4.10 -32.60 17.27
C HIS A 665 3.69 -32.42 18.74
N ARG A 666 3.40 -33.52 19.45
CA ARG A 666 2.85 -33.47 20.81
C ARG A 666 3.78 -32.75 21.80
N GLU A 667 5.09 -32.94 21.68
CA GLU A 667 6.08 -32.28 22.55
C GLU A 667 5.96 -30.76 22.49
N ARG A 668 5.80 -30.20 21.28
CA ARG A 668 5.66 -28.76 21.06
C ARG A 668 4.31 -28.22 21.52
N PHE A 669 3.24 -28.96 21.26
CA PHE A 669 1.88 -28.41 21.35
C PHE A 669 1.10 -28.83 22.60
N SER A 670 1.52 -29.85 23.34
CA SER A 670 0.81 -30.31 24.54
C SER A 670 0.76 -29.27 25.66
N SER A 671 1.73 -28.37 25.72
CA SER A 671 1.76 -27.23 26.63
C SER A 671 0.91 -26.04 26.16
N ASN A 672 0.40 -26.04 24.92
CA ASN A 672 -0.46 -24.96 24.43
C ASN A 672 -1.85 -25.07 25.09
N PRO A 673 -2.29 -24.07 25.87
CA PRO A 673 -3.54 -24.15 26.63
C PRO A 673 -4.78 -24.26 25.72
N ARG A 674 -4.69 -23.82 24.46
CA ARG A 674 -5.80 -23.92 23.48
C ARG A 674 -5.90 -25.30 22.83
N MET A 675 -4.95 -26.20 23.07
CA MET A 675 -4.87 -27.52 22.44
C MET A 675 -5.08 -28.68 23.43
N GLY A 676 -5.16 -28.41 24.73
CA GLY A 676 -5.27 -29.45 25.77
C GLY A 676 -6.46 -30.39 25.57
N GLN A 677 -7.62 -29.88 25.16
CA GLN A 677 -8.81 -30.70 24.92
C GLN A 677 -8.62 -31.74 23.81
N MET A 678 -7.82 -31.43 22.79
CA MET A 678 -7.52 -32.34 21.68
C MET A 678 -6.70 -33.53 22.19
N TYR A 679 -5.65 -33.28 22.98
CA TYR A 679 -4.83 -34.34 23.58
C TYR A 679 -5.60 -35.16 24.61
N ALA A 680 -6.42 -34.53 25.46
CA ALA A 680 -7.29 -35.24 26.38
C ALA A 680 -8.32 -36.13 25.65
N THR A 681 -8.73 -35.75 24.44
CA THR A 681 -9.62 -36.58 23.60
C THR A 681 -8.85 -37.76 23.00
N TRP A 682 -7.63 -37.55 22.54
CA TRP A 682 -6.76 -38.62 22.06
C TRP A 682 -6.44 -39.65 23.15
N ASP A 683 -6.05 -39.19 24.34
CA ASP A 683 -5.62 -40.07 25.43
C ASP A 683 -6.75 -40.95 26.00
N ARG A 684 -8.01 -40.57 25.77
CA ARG A 684 -9.19 -41.37 26.11
C ARG A 684 -9.54 -42.44 25.06
N MET A 685 -8.91 -42.42 23.89
CA MET A 685 -9.14 -43.44 22.86
C MET A 685 -8.42 -44.74 23.22
N ALA A 686 -9.04 -45.87 22.88
CA ALA A 686 -8.42 -47.19 23.04
C ALA A 686 -7.09 -47.28 22.25
N GLU A 687 -6.14 -48.02 22.80
CA GLU A 687 -4.77 -48.09 22.26
C GLU A 687 -4.70 -48.67 20.84
N ASP A 688 -5.44 -49.75 20.59
CA ASP A 688 -5.62 -50.36 19.27
C ASP A 688 -6.14 -49.36 18.23
N ARG A 689 -7.11 -48.53 18.62
CA ARG A 689 -7.67 -47.48 17.77
C ARG A 689 -6.63 -46.39 17.48
N ARG A 690 -5.86 -45.97 18.49
CA ARG A 690 -4.79 -44.99 18.31
C ARG A 690 -3.73 -45.51 17.34
N ALA A 691 -3.29 -46.75 17.51
CA ALA A 691 -2.32 -47.39 16.62
C ALA A 691 -2.84 -47.48 15.18
N THR A 692 -4.11 -47.86 15.00
CA THR A 692 -4.75 -47.94 13.67
C THR A 692 -4.79 -46.59 12.97
N VAL A 693 -5.22 -45.53 13.66
CA VAL A 693 -5.28 -44.18 13.08
C VAL A 693 -3.91 -43.69 12.62
N LEU A 694 -2.85 -43.93 13.42
CA LEU A 694 -1.50 -43.53 13.07
C LEU A 694 -0.94 -44.36 11.89
N SER A 695 -1.16 -45.67 11.89
CA SER A 695 -0.73 -46.56 10.80
C SER A 695 -1.38 -46.17 9.47
N GLU A 696 -2.70 -45.97 9.45
CA GLU A 696 -3.41 -45.61 8.21
C GLU A 696 -3.03 -44.20 7.72
N ALA A 697 -2.69 -43.27 8.63
CA ALA A 697 -2.16 -41.97 8.26
C ALA A 697 -0.79 -42.09 7.58
N GLU A 698 0.09 -42.93 8.09
CA GLU A 698 1.42 -43.17 7.52
C GLU A 698 1.32 -43.87 6.16
N ASP A 699 0.42 -44.84 6.01
CA ASP A 699 0.13 -45.49 4.72
C ASP A 699 -0.37 -44.48 3.68
N PHE A 700 -1.23 -43.54 4.09
CA PHE A 700 -1.70 -42.47 3.22
C PHE A 700 -0.53 -41.57 2.77
N LEU A 701 0.33 -41.13 3.69
CA LEU A 701 1.49 -40.29 3.38
C LEU A 701 2.49 -41.02 2.47
N THR A 702 2.75 -42.29 2.73
CA THR A 702 3.63 -43.13 1.90
C THR A 702 3.10 -43.23 0.47
N ARG A 703 1.77 -43.45 0.30
CA ARG A 703 1.14 -43.47 -1.02
C ARG A 703 1.23 -42.12 -1.72
N MET A 704 0.98 -41.03 -1.00
CA MET A 704 1.06 -39.67 -1.51
C MET A 704 2.47 -39.35 -2.03
N GLN A 705 3.50 -39.61 -1.21
CA GLN A 705 4.90 -39.38 -1.57
C GLN A 705 5.39 -40.30 -2.69
N ALA A 706 4.77 -41.47 -2.87
CA ALA A 706 5.00 -42.34 -4.02
C ALA A 706 4.26 -41.89 -5.30
N GLY A 707 3.65 -40.69 -5.33
CA GLY A 707 2.92 -40.15 -6.48
C GLY A 707 1.62 -40.88 -6.82
N LYS A 708 1.08 -41.68 -5.90
CA LYS A 708 -0.19 -42.39 -6.13
C LYS A 708 -1.36 -41.42 -6.02
N ARG A 709 -2.41 -41.69 -6.79
CA ARG A 709 -3.71 -41.03 -6.61
C ARG A 709 -4.24 -41.33 -5.19
N ILE A 710 -4.55 -40.24 -4.49
CA ILE A 710 -5.01 -40.18 -3.09
C ILE A 710 -6.22 -39.28 -2.96
#